data_AF-A0AAJ7BXR4-F1
#
_entry.id   AF-A0AAJ7BXR4-F1
#
_cell.length_a   1.000
_cell.length_b   1.000
_cell.length_c   1.000
_cell.angle_alpha   90.00
_cell.angle_beta   90.00
_cell.angle_gamma   90.00
#
_symmetry.space_group_name_H-M   'P 1'
#
loop_
_entity.id
_entity.type
_entity.pdbx_description
1 polymer ?
#
loop_
_entity_poly.entity_id
_entity_poly.type
_entity_poly.pdbx_seq_one_letter_code
_entity_poly.pdbx_strand_id
1 'polypeptide(L)'
;MSDRGNLLWFIYLVNLFFANAQEQSKAPTTNSTTTPAPNSMAKPTEYKNNKFMNWLLEGDSITNAMFDTKPRRVEYPGYDGWYNNIGQPELGAVDTPLFRRWPAAYEDGVYKPAGRDRPNPLTLSRRLLSGPIGSVSKTGKNALIVFFGQQVVEEILDAQRPACPPEYFNIPIPDHKDPIYKNIGHTEIPFLRTRYDARTGYSPNNPRQQLNEITPYIDGGLIYGTSKAWSDVLRTYANGTIAPDGQLASSSNGAFPEMNKVRLPMANPPPPINHAHYVKRHYTEPVDRFFKLGNPRGNENPFLLTFGIIWFRWHNHLAKHIKRLHPNWDGETIYNEARKWAIATQQHIIVNDWLFNWIGERLPNYKGYDPTVNPQIDQFFQSAGFRFGHTLVPAGVRMRETGKAGCAFSDVLRTCNNFWMSENALHGSQGQIDIRKEEIDKIIMGMAVQPSEREDHTIVEDLRGNVFGPLEFSRRDLMALNVQRARDHGVPDYNTARRAYGLAPVTKFSDFNYVTDSIRGNLSELYKNDLNNIDIWIGGILETDDRPGELFRKIIMDQFERIRNGDRFWYKNTNNGLFTTKEIGRLEEITFYDVLMSITDLAENDIPKNPFNVPRSQNDIHEKCVSQSTVTKQECTTIKTRVKRECWYAQPVNSSSIENCTAPGTYDYFADSDVSFILTFIGLGTFPLGLIILIVITLNLERKKDLNQGPARPRPANDDADVPVLTANEWLGFNMLKRPVLIILNRKLKHIQVKNKLGYLSRALDFRHSKELMVFLIYDLQRIFLNSTPIAKNPRTIFEN
;
A
#
# COMPACT_ATOMS: atom_id res chain seq x y z
N MET A 1 23.96 -56.84 -34.70
CA MET A 1 23.87 -57.07 -33.24
C MET A 1 23.03 -55.92 -32.68
N SER A 2 21.71 -56.11 -32.63
CA SER A 2 20.93 -56.59 -31.46
C SER A 2 20.92 -55.57 -30.33
N ASP A 3 19.82 -55.08 -29.77
CA ASP A 3 18.38 -55.38 -29.86
C ASP A 3 17.64 -54.13 -29.33
N ARG A 4 16.58 -53.56 -29.94
CA ARG A 4 15.20 -54.09 -30.04
C ARG A 4 14.75 -54.88 -28.81
N GLY A 5 14.67 -54.19 -27.65
CA GLY A 5 14.29 -54.86 -26.39
C GLY A 5 13.47 -54.08 -25.37
N ASN A 6 12.99 -52.85 -25.60
CA ASN A 6 12.28 -52.11 -24.52
C ASN A 6 11.11 -51.18 -24.95
N LEU A 7 10.51 -51.40 -26.13
CA LEU A 7 9.27 -50.70 -26.53
C LEU A 7 7.99 -51.53 -26.30
N LEU A 8 8.13 -52.81 -25.92
CA LEU A 8 7.00 -53.73 -25.70
C LEU A 8 6.55 -53.84 -24.23
N TRP A 9 7.32 -53.32 -23.27
CA TRP A 9 6.92 -53.28 -21.86
C TRP A 9 6.05 -52.07 -21.47
N PHE A 10 6.08 -51.00 -22.27
CA PHE A 10 5.29 -49.79 -22.01
C PHE A 10 3.84 -49.89 -22.53
N ILE A 11 3.57 -50.80 -23.46
CA ILE A 11 2.24 -50.97 -24.09
C ILE A 11 1.36 -52.00 -23.31
N TYR A 12 1.97 -52.83 -22.46
CA TYR A 12 1.25 -53.82 -21.65
C TYR A 12 0.77 -53.29 -20.28
N LEU A 13 1.40 -52.23 -19.74
CA LEU A 13 0.97 -51.59 -18.48
C LEU A 13 -0.13 -50.54 -18.65
N VAL A 14 -0.29 -49.97 -19.86
CA VAL A 14 -1.32 -48.96 -20.16
C VAL A 14 -2.68 -49.61 -20.49
N ASN A 15 -2.69 -50.88 -20.89
CA ASN A 15 -3.92 -51.62 -21.23
C ASN A 15 -4.57 -52.39 -20.06
N LEU A 16 -3.95 -52.41 -18.88
CA LEU A 16 -4.54 -52.97 -17.65
C LEU A 16 -5.25 -51.93 -16.76
N PHE A 17 -5.11 -50.63 -17.08
CA PHE A 17 -5.76 -49.54 -16.32
C PHE A 17 -7.02 -48.96 -16.99
N PHE A 18 -7.33 -49.34 -18.23
CA PHE A 18 -8.48 -48.80 -18.99
C PHE A 18 -9.55 -49.85 -19.38
N ALA A 19 -9.55 -51.03 -18.74
CA ALA A 19 -10.51 -52.10 -19.02
C ALA A 19 -11.33 -52.54 -17.79
N ASN A 20 -11.69 -51.61 -16.89
CA ASN A 20 -12.65 -51.90 -15.82
C ASN A 20 -13.49 -50.68 -15.39
N ALA A 21 -13.84 -49.82 -16.35
CA ALA A 21 -14.72 -48.67 -16.13
C ALA A 21 -15.90 -48.70 -17.11
N GLN A 22 -16.67 -49.79 -17.10
CA GLN A 22 -18.04 -49.84 -17.60
C GLN A 22 -18.77 -50.98 -16.90
N GLU A 23 -20.04 -50.75 -16.55
CA GLU A 23 -20.94 -51.60 -15.74
C GLU A 23 -20.70 -51.64 -14.23
N GLN A 24 -21.28 -50.68 -13.50
CA GLN A 24 -22.43 -50.96 -12.63
C GLN A 24 -23.06 -49.65 -12.14
N SER A 25 -24.00 -49.13 -12.93
CA SER A 25 -24.97 -48.13 -12.48
C SER A 25 -26.12 -48.85 -11.75
N LYS A 26 -26.00 -49.03 -10.44
CA LYS A 26 -27.16 -49.18 -9.55
C LYS A 26 -26.86 -48.44 -8.25
N ALA A 27 -27.58 -47.34 -8.06
CA ALA A 27 -27.58 -46.58 -6.83
C ALA A 27 -28.04 -47.45 -5.65
N PRO A 28 -27.31 -47.49 -4.53
CA PRO A 28 -27.87 -47.89 -3.25
C PRO A 28 -28.41 -46.63 -2.57
N THR A 29 -29.73 -46.50 -2.56
CA THR A 29 -30.45 -45.78 -1.52
C THR A 29 -30.23 -46.50 -0.19
N THR A 30 -29.44 -45.94 0.72
CA THR A 30 -29.59 -46.19 2.16
C THR A 30 -28.80 -45.16 2.96
N ASN A 31 -29.56 -44.36 3.71
CA ASN A 31 -29.37 -44.00 5.11
C ASN A 31 -28.00 -43.48 5.55
N SER A 32 -28.00 -42.21 5.93
CA SER A 32 -27.04 -41.63 6.84
C SER A 32 -27.01 -42.41 8.16
N THR A 33 -26.20 -43.46 8.23
CA THR A 33 -25.69 -43.94 9.51
C THR A 33 -24.66 -42.92 9.98
N THR A 34 -25.18 -41.93 10.70
CA THR A 34 -24.44 -41.24 11.76
C THR A 34 -23.74 -42.28 12.61
N THR A 35 -22.43 -42.42 12.46
CA THR A 35 -21.60 -42.81 13.59
C THR A 35 -21.92 -41.82 14.72
N PRO A 36 -22.35 -42.26 15.91
CA PRO A 36 -22.71 -41.33 16.97
C PRO A 36 -21.46 -40.54 17.32
N ALA A 37 -21.54 -39.21 17.18
CA ALA A 37 -20.56 -38.34 17.79
C ALA A 37 -20.47 -38.69 19.28
N PRO A 38 -19.27 -38.87 19.85
CA PRO A 38 -19.14 -39.10 21.28
C PRO A 38 -19.63 -37.84 22.01
N ASN A 39 -20.86 -37.88 22.55
CA ASN A 39 -21.51 -36.87 23.40
C ASN A 39 -20.98 -35.43 23.20
N SER A 40 -21.14 -34.84 22.01
CA SER A 40 -20.83 -33.41 21.82
C SER A 40 -22.01 -32.59 22.35
N MET A 41 -21.82 -31.92 23.50
CA MET A 41 -22.82 -31.00 24.04
C MET A 41 -23.12 -29.89 23.04
N ALA A 42 -24.41 -29.56 22.88
CA ALA A 42 -24.85 -28.52 21.96
C ALA A 42 -24.24 -27.15 22.33
N LYS A 43 -23.73 -26.44 21.32
CA LYS A 43 -23.23 -25.06 21.46
C LYS A 43 -24.23 -24.15 22.18
N PRO A 44 -23.84 -23.46 23.27
CA PRO A 44 -24.70 -22.51 23.95
C PRO A 44 -25.07 -21.31 23.07
N THR A 45 -26.32 -20.86 23.16
CA THR A 45 -26.82 -19.63 22.51
C THR A 45 -26.77 -18.41 23.44
N GLU A 46 -26.30 -18.59 24.67
CA GLU A 46 -26.24 -17.54 25.69
C GLU A 46 -24.82 -16.96 25.78
N TYR A 47 -24.66 -15.73 25.28
CA TYR A 47 -23.38 -15.03 25.23
C TYR A 47 -23.11 -14.20 26.50
N LYS A 48 -24.16 -13.71 27.18
CA LYS A 48 -24.05 -12.67 28.24
C LYS A 48 -23.68 -13.19 29.65
N ASN A 49 -23.34 -14.46 29.82
CA ASN A 49 -22.96 -15.04 31.13
C ASN A 49 -21.71 -15.93 31.06
N ASN A 50 -20.79 -15.66 30.14
CA ASN A 50 -19.58 -16.46 29.89
C ASN A 50 -19.81 -17.92 29.48
N LYS A 51 -21.06 -18.40 29.39
CA LYS A 51 -21.41 -19.79 29.06
C LYS A 51 -20.86 -20.23 27.71
N PHE A 52 -21.07 -19.42 26.67
CA PHE A 52 -20.48 -19.67 25.34
C PHE A 52 -18.96 -19.78 25.41
N MET A 53 -18.30 -18.84 26.09
CA MET A 53 -16.84 -18.82 26.16
C MET A 53 -16.24 -19.94 27.02
N ASN A 54 -16.89 -20.33 28.12
CA ASN A 54 -16.51 -21.51 28.91
C ASN A 54 -16.61 -22.78 28.04
N TRP A 55 -17.72 -22.93 27.29
CA TRP A 55 -17.87 -24.04 26.34
C TRP A 55 -16.76 -24.02 25.29
N LEU A 56 -16.47 -22.85 24.70
CA LEU A 56 -15.48 -22.70 23.65
C LEU A 56 -14.07 -23.09 24.11
N LEU A 57 -13.64 -22.58 25.28
CA LEU A 57 -12.28 -22.77 25.77
C LEU A 57 -12.13 -24.10 26.55
N GLU A 58 -13.04 -24.44 27.45
CA GLU A 58 -12.90 -25.59 28.38
C GLU A 58 -13.79 -26.80 28.07
N GLY A 59 -14.94 -26.56 27.42
CA GLY A 59 -15.93 -27.61 27.14
C GLY A 59 -16.69 -27.99 28.41
N ASP A 60 -16.89 -29.28 28.65
CA ASP A 60 -17.64 -29.81 29.81
C ASP A 60 -16.80 -29.92 31.10
N SER A 61 -15.56 -29.46 31.08
CA SER A 61 -14.55 -29.71 32.13
C SER A 61 -14.76 -28.91 33.43
N ILE A 62 -15.91 -28.25 33.61
CA ILE A 62 -16.28 -27.53 34.85
C ILE A 62 -16.47 -28.51 36.05
N THR A 63 -16.38 -29.83 35.82
CA THR A 63 -16.48 -30.84 36.88
C THR A 63 -15.15 -31.04 37.63
N ASN A 64 -14.86 -30.15 38.58
CA ASN A 64 -13.95 -30.37 39.74
C ASN A 64 -12.55 -30.99 39.51
N ALA A 65 -12.05 -31.07 38.27
CA ALA A 65 -10.70 -31.53 38.01
C ALA A 65 -9.72 -30.38 38.30
N MET A 66 -8.71 -30.66 39.12
CA MET A 66 -7.54 -29.80 39.31
C MET A 66 -7.14 -29.22 37.95
N PHE A 67 -7.30 -27.90 37.82
CA PHE A 67 -6.91 -27.13 36.65
C PHE A 67 -5.51 -27.58 36.22
N ASP A 68 -5.32 -27.93 34.94
CA ASP A 68 -3.96 -28.06 34.41
C ASP A 68 -3.32 -26.69 34.52
N THR A 69 -2.61 -26.48 35.63
CA THR A 69 -2.05 -25.18 36.01
C THR A 69 -0.96 -24.74 35.06
N LYS A 70 -0.42 -25.65 34.23
CA LYS A 70 0.71 -25.37 33.35
C LYS A 70 0.23 -25.18 31.91
N PRO A 71 0.65 -24.10 31.24
CA PRO A 71 0.36 -23.92 29.82
C PRO A 71 0.99 -25.04 28.99
N ARG A 72 0.28 -25.50 27.95
CA ARG A 72 0.82 -26.45 26.97
C ARG A 72 2.07 -25.83 26.33
N ARG A 73 3.17 -26.59 26.32
CA ARG A 73 4.38 -26.18 25.59
C ARG A 73 4.19 -26.46 24.10
N VAL A 74 3.81 -25.42 23.36
CA VAL A 74 3.65 -25.43 21.90
C VAL A 74 4.48 -24.33 21.27
N GLU A 75 4.84 -24.52 20.01
CA GLU A 75 5.37 -23.43 19.19
C GLU A 75 4.19 -22.59 18.70
N TYR A 76 4.20 -21.29 18.99
CA TYR A 76 3.18 -20.37 18.48
C TYR A 76 3.55 -19.90 17.06
N PRO A 77 2.55 -19.54 16.23
CA PRO A 77 2.82 -18.99 14.91
C PRO A 77 3.74 -17.77 14.99
N GLY A 78 4.70 -17.64 14.07
CA GLY A 78 5.52 -16.42 13.92
C GLY A 78 4.68 -15.20 13.53
N TYR A 79 5.31 -14.03 13.44
CA TYR A 79 4.65 -12.78 13.01
C TYR A 79 4.91 -12.46 11.54
N ASP A 80 6.05 -12.90 11.03
CA ASP A 80 6.62 -12.51 9.75
C ASP A 80 6.61 -13.66 8.73
N GLY A 81 5.92 -14.76 9.05
CA GLY A 81 5.77 -15.94 8.19
C GLY A 81 7.02 -16.83 8.07
N TRP A 82 8.16 -16.42 8.64
CA TRP A 82 9.39 -17.22 8.63
C TRP A 82 9.22 -18.51 9.43
N TYR A 83 9.91 -19.56 8.98
CA TYR A 83 9.93 -20.90 9.58
C TYR A 83 8.57 -21.60 9.64
N ASN A 84 7.54 -21.11 8.94
CA ASN A 84 6.29 -21.85 8.80
C ASN A 84 6.54 -23.18 8.05
N ASN A 85 7.21 -23.13 6.91
CA ASN A 85 7.66 -24.34 6.22
C ASN A 85 9.00 -24.83 6.78
N ILE A 86 9.10 -26.13 7.09
CA ILE A 86 10.28 -26.74 7.71
C ILE A 86 11.44 -26.89 6.72
N GLY A 87 11.14 -27.18 5.44
CA GLY A 87 12.15 -27.39 4.41
C GLY A 87 12.60 -26.11 3.70
N GLN A 88 11.75 -25.08 3.68
CA GLN A 88 12.00 -23.77 3.07
C GLN A 88 11.56 -22.66 4.02
N PRO A 89 12.38 -22.27 5.00
CA PRO A 89 12.00 -21.31 6.05
C PRO A 89 11.44 -19.97 5.56
N GLU A 90 11.85 -19.52 4.38
CA GLU A 90 11.40 -18.28 3.74
C GLU A 90 10.04 -18.41 3.04
N LEU A 91 9.52 -19.63 2.87
CA LEU A 91 8.31 -19.87 2.11
C LEU A 91 7.09 -19.31 2.84
N GLY A 92 6.53 -18.23 2.29
CA GLY A 92 5.44 -17.46 2.90
C GLY A 92 5.88 -16.43 3.94
N ALA A 93 7.17 -16.11 4.02
CA ALA A 93 7.62 -14.96 4.79
C ALA A 93 7.21 -13.62 4.15
N VAL A 94 7.15 -12.57 4.97
CA VAL A 94 7.00 -11.18 4.51
C VAL A 94 8.11 -10.77 3.54
N ASP A 95 7.83 -9.80 2.68
CA ASP A 95 8.78 -9.28 1.67
C ASP A 95 9.34 -10.38 0.74
N THR A 96 8.60 -11.48 0.53
CA THR A 96 8.98 -12.54 -0.41
C THR A 96 8.27 -12.39 -1.76
N PRO A 97 8.89 -12.88 -2.86
CA PRO A 97 8.28 -12.79 -4.18
C PRO A 97 6.90 -13.44 -4.27
N LEU A 98 6.01 -12.83 -5.06
CA LEU A 98 4.74 -13.44 -5.45
C LEU A 98 5.00 -14.68 -6.31
N PHE A 99 4.21 -15.73 -6.09
CA PHE A 99 4.27 -16.95 -6.87
C PHE A 99 3.87 -16.71 -8.33
N ARG A 100 4.61 -17.32 -9.27
CA ARG A 100 4.32 -17.28 -10.70
C ARG A 100 3.92 -18.67 -11.21
N ARG A 101 2.62 -18.85 -11.46
CA ARG A 101 2.10 -20.03 -12.18
C ARG A 101 2.51 -20.07 -13.66
N TRP A 102 2.74 -18.91 -14.26
CA TRP A 102 3.13 -18.75 -15.67
C TRP A 102 4.34 -17.82 -15.77
N PRO A 103 5.25 -18.02 -16.76
CA PRO A 103 6.34 -17.08 -17.01
C PRO A 103 5.87 -15.63 -17.12
N ALA A 104 6.69 -14.68 -16.67
CA ALA A 104 6.38 -13.25 -16.77
C ALA A 104 6.28 -12.82 -18.23
N ALA A 105 5.20 -12.11 -18.58
CA ALA A 105 4.87 -11.66 -19.92
C ALA A 105 5.27 -10.19 -20.17
N TYR A 106 6.43 -9.79 -19.66
CA TYR A 106 7.00 -8.46 -19.93
C TYR A 106 7.32 -8.27 -21.41
N GLU A 107 7.20 -7.05 -21.91
CA GLU A 107 7.42 -6.73 -23.33
C GLU A 107 8.85 -7.10 -23.78
N ASP A 108 9.84 -6.81 -22.95
CA ASP A 108 11.24 -7.15 -23.18
C ASP A 108 11.65 -8.50 -22.58
N GLY A 109 10.69 -9.25 -22.03
CA GLY A 109 10.94 -10.49 -21.30
C GLY A 109 11.59 -10.30 -19.93
N VAL A 110 11.80 -9.06 -19.45
CA VAL A 110 12.52 -8.79 -18.19
C VAL A 110 11.73 -7.93 -17.23
N TYR A 111 11.41 -6.69 -17.60
CA TYR A 111 10.80 -5.73 -16.68
C TYR A 111 9.96 -4.64 -17.34
N LYS A 112 10.01 -4.45 -18.68
CA LYS A 112 9.14 -3.47 -19.35
C LYS A 112 7.70 -3.95 -19.30
N PRO A 113 6.77 -3.16 -18.70
CA PRO A 113 5.39 -3.58 -18.46
C PRO A 113 4.71 -4.25 -19.66
N ALA A 114 3.85 -5.22 -19.37
CA ALA A 114 3.12 -5.96 -20.39
C ALA A 114 2.06 -5.08 -21.09
N GLY A 115 1.59 -5.53 -22.26
CA GLY A 115 0.42 -4.96 -22.91
C GLY A 115 0.64 -3.59 -23.55
N ARG A 116 1.82 -3.34 -24.13
CA ARG A 116 2.13 -2.11 -24.88
C ARG A 116 1.08 -1.79 -25.97
N ASP A 117 0.57 -2.81 -26.65
CA ASP A 117 -0.43 -2.66 -27.71
C ASP A 117 -1.88 -2.80 -27.22
N ARG A 118 -2.09 -2.84 -25.89
CA ARG A 118 -3.42 -2.94 -25.29
C ARG A 118 -4.07 -1.56 -25.15
N PRO A 119 -5.43 -1.50 -25.08
CA PRO A 119 -6.14 -0.24 -24.98
C PRO A 119 -5.79 0.56 -23.74
N ASN A 120 -6.06 1.87 -23.78
CA ASN A 120 -5.87 2.75 -22.65
C ASN A 120 -6.71 2.27 -21.42
N PRO A 121 -6.12 2.10 -20.23
CA PRO A 121 -6.82 1.61 -19.03
C PRO A 121 -8.02 2.44 -18.62
N LEU A 122 -7.94 3.77 -18.73
CA LEU A 122 -9.04 4.65 -18.38
C LEU A 122 -10.20 4.50 -19.37
N THR A 123 -9.89 4.36 -20.67
CA THR A 123 -10.90 4.07 -21.70
C THR A 123 -11.61 2.74 -21.45
N LEU A 124 -10.87 1.69 -21.06
CA LEU A 124 -11.44 0.39 -20.66
C LEU A 124 -12.41 0.56 -19.48
N SER A 125 -11.98 1.28 -18.44
CA SER A 125 -12.84 1.60 -17.28
C SER A 125 -14.13 2.31 -17.69
N ARG A 126 -14.06 3.34 -18.55
CA ARG A 126 -15.23 4.11 -18.98
C ARG A 126 -16.20 3.30 -19.84
N ARG A 127 -15.70 2.56 -20.84
CA ARG A 127 -16.55 1.93 -21.86
C ARG A 127 -17.06 0.55 -21.47
N LEU A 128 -16.40 -0.13 -20.53
CA LEU A 128 -16.74 -1.50 -20.15
C LEU A 128 -17.27 -1.64 -18.72
N LEU A 129 -16.92 -0.72 -17.81
CA LEU A 129 -17.18 -0.90 -16.37
C LEU A 129 -18.07 0.19 -15.77
N SER A 130 -18.60 1.09 -16.59
CA SER A 130 -19.56 2.11 -16.14
C SER A 130 -21.00 1.60 -16.21
N GLY A 131 -21.86 2.14 -15.36
CA GLY A 131 -23.27 1.80 -15.30
C GLY A 131 -23.96 2.48 -14.12
N PRO A 132 -25.28 2.27 -13.97
CA PRO A 132 -26.04 2.81 -12.84
C PRO A 132 -25.61 2.15 -11.53
N ILE A 133 -25.59 2.94 -10.45
CA ILE A 133 -25.35 2.45 -9.08
C ILE A 133 -26.67 2.08 -8.38
N GLY A 134 -26.59 1.34 -7.28
CA GLY A 134 -27.76 0.82 -6.58
C GLY A 134 -28.32 -0.44 -7.24
N SER A 135 -27.52 -1.10 -8.06
CA SER A 135 -27.80 -2.45 -8.51
C SER A 135 -27.70 -3.38 -7.30
N VAL A 136 -28.53 -4.41 -7.22
CA VAL A 136 -28.52 -5.33 -6.06
C VAL A 136 -27.92 -6.66 -6.44
N SER A 137 -27.13 -7.24 -5.53
CA SER A 137 -26.67 -8.63 -5.61
C SER A 137 -27.83 -9.56 -5.94
N LYS A 138 -27.65 -10.41 -6.97
CA LYS A 138 -28.65 -11.41 -7.35
C LYS A 138 -28.81 -12.49 -6.30
N THR A 139 -27.79 -12.68 -5.47
CA THR A 139 -27.69 -13.84 -4.58
C THR A 139 -27.90 -13.52 -3.11
N GLY A 140 -28.13 -12.25 -2.78
CA GLY A 140 -28.36 -11.79 -1.42
C GLY A 140 -27.08 -11.47 -0.64
N LYS A 141 -25.95 -11.25 -1.33
CA LYS A 141 -24.73 -10.75 -0.70
C LYS A 141 -24.97 -9.33 -0.17
N ASN A 142 -24.60 -9.06 1.07
CA ASN A 142 -24.77 -7.76 1.71
C ASN A 142 -23.48 -6.93 1.68
N ALA A 143 -23.49 -5.70 2.18
CA ALA A 143 -22.29 -4.87 2.25
C ALA A 143 -21.22 -5.47 3.20
N LEU A 144 -21.65 -6.19 4.25
CA LEU A 144 -20.76 -6.79 5.24
C LEU A 144 -19.79 -7.79 4.62
N ILE A 145 -20.28 -8.70 3.76
CA ILE A 145 -19.42 -9.70 3.09
C ILE A 145 -18.35 -9.05 2.20
N VAL A 146 -18.64 -7.87 1.64
CA VAL A 146 -17.71 -7.13 0.77
C VAL A 146 -16.57 -6.52 1.57
N PHE A 147 -16.90 -5.78 2.63
CA PHE A 147 -15.87 -5.13 3.46
C PHE A 147 -15.14 -6.12 4.38
N PHE A 148 -15.78 -7.23 4.76
CA PHE A 148 -15.05 -8.37 5.33
C PHE A 148 -14.07 -8.94 4.29
N GLY A 149 -14.45 -8.99 3.01
CA GLY A 149 -13.53 -9.36 1.94
C GLY A 149 -12.33 -8.42 1.80
N GLN A 150 -12.54 -7.10 1.94
CA GLN A 150 -11.44 -6.13 1.98
C GLN A 150 -10.49 -6.44 3.15
N GLN A 151 -11.03 -6.78 4.33
CA GLN A 151 -10.22 -7.25 5.45
C GLN A 151 -9.41 -8.51 5.06
N VAL A 152 -10.02 -9.51 4.41
CA VAL A 152 -9.29 -10.73 4.00
C VAL A 152 -8.13 -10.40 3.03
N VAL A 153 -8.29 -9.42 2.15
CA VAL A 153 -7.18 -8.92 1.30
C VAL A 153 -6.03 -8.41 2.16
N GLU A 154 -6.33 -7.53 3.10
CA GLU A 154 -5.36 -6.90 4.00
C GLU A 154 -4.73 -7.88 5.02
N GLU A 155 -5.25 -9.11 5.12
CA GLU A 155 -4.65 -10.21 5.90
C GLU A 155 -3.55 -10.96 5.14
N ILE A 156 -3.75 -11.21 3.83
CA ILE A 156 -2.90 -12.15 3.08
C ILE A 156 -2.08 -11.50 1.96
N LEU A 157 -2.39 -10.25 1.59
CA LEU A 157 -1.82 -9.60 0.42
C LEU A 157 -1.62 -8.07 0.57
N ASP A 158 -0.37 -7.62 0.43
CA ASP A 158 -0.01 -6.23 0.16
C ASP A 158 1.12 -6.19 -0.88
N ALA A 159 0.78 -5.74 -2.08
CA ALA A 159 1.74 -5.56 -3.17
C ALA A 159 1.47 -4.21 -3.84
N GLN A 160 1.46 -3.15 -3.03
CA GLN A 160 1.06 -1.81 -3.47
C GLN A 160 2.13 -0.74 -3.23
N ARG A 161 3.14 -0.96 -2.38
CA ARG A 161 4.15 0.08 -2.14
C ARG A 161 5.02 0.29 -3.39
N PRO A 162 5.40 1.55 -3.66
CA PRO A 162 6.19 1.88 -4.83
C PRO A 162 7.60 1.29 -4.76
N ALA A 163 8.18 1.03 -5.94
CA ALA A 163 9.57 0.63 -6.09
C ALA A 163 10.55 1.75 -5.70
N CYS A 164 11.77 1.36 -5.33
CA CYS A 164 12.91 2.25 -5.15
C CYS A 164 14.04 1.78 -6.09
N PRO A 165 14.57 2.62 -7.01
CA PRO A 165 14.13 3.99 -7.31
C PRO A 165 12.67 4.04 -7.84
N PRO A 166 11.97 5.19 -7.71
CA PRO A 166 10.60 5.32 -8.20
C PRO A 166 10.57 5.18 -9.72
N GLU A 167 9.70 4.28 -10.19
CA GLU A 167 9.45 4.06 -11.62
C GLU A 167 8.00 4.41 -11.96
N TYR A 168 7.82 5.25 -12.97
CA TYR A 168 6.52 5.71 -13.42
C TYR A 168 6.06 4.91 -14.63
N PHE A 169 4.81 4.43 -14.58
CA PHE A 169 4.12 3.79 -15.70
C PHE A 169 2.74 4.41 -15.82
N ASN A 170 2.73 5.71 -16.12
CA ASN A 170 1.57 6.59 -16.04
C ASN A 170 0.43 6.16 -16.99
N ILE A 171 -0.80 6.50 -16.61
CA ILE A 171 -2.00 6.21 -17.40
C ILE A 171 -2.37 7.46 -18.19
N PRO A 172 -2.29 7.46 -19.53
CA PRO A 172 -2.68 8.63 -20.31
C PRO A 172 -4.16 8.98 -20.09
N ILE A 173 -4.45 10.26 -19.89
CA ILE A 173 -5.81 10.79 -19.85
C ILE A 173 -6.23 11.06 -21.29
N PRO A 174 -7.30 10.42 -21.81
CA PRO A 174 -7.75 10.68 -23.18
C PRO A 174 -8.22 12.14 -23.33
N ASP A 175 -7.55 12.90 -24.19
CA ASP A 175 -7.75 14.36 -24.35
C ASP A 175 -9.22 14.76 -24.53
N HIS A 176 -9.64 15.81 -23.79
CA HIS A 176 -10.91 16.55 -23.85
C HIS A 176 -12.23 15.74 -23.72
N LYS A 177 -12.17 14.41 -23.62
CA LYS A 177 -13.36 13.55 -23.58
C LYS A 177 -13.61 12.92 -22.21
N ASP A 178 -12.63 12.83 -21.32
CA ASP A 178 -12.88 12.27 -19.99
C ASP A 178 -13.65 13.27 -19.10
N PRO A 179 -14.87 12.94 -18.63
CA PRO A 179 -15.70 13.88 -17.89
C PRO A 179 -15.15 14.24 -16.51
N ILE A 180 -14.28 13.41 -15.93
CA ILE A 180 -13.72 13.57 -14.58
C ILE A 180 -12.40 14.35 -14.64
N TYR A 181 -11.51 14.01 -15.58
CA TYR A 181 -10.14 14.55 -15.61
C TYR A 181 -9.93 15.71 -16.58
N LYS A 182 -10.89 16.03 -17.47
CA LYS A 182 -10.73 17.05 -18.52
C LYS A 182 -10.33 18.46 -18.04
N ASN A 183 -10.68 18.83 -16.81
CA ASN A 183 -10.47 20.18 -16.27
C ASN A 183 -9.26 20.28 -15.33
N ILE A 184 -8.48 19.20 -15.18
CA ILE A 184 -7.43 19.12 -14.16
C ILE A 184 -6.08 19.68 -14.67
N GLY A 185 -5.93 19.86 -15.99
CA GLY A 185 -4.71 20.41 -16.59
C GLY A 185 -3.54 19.42 -16.72
N HIS A 186 -3.75 18.15 -16.35
CA HIS A 186 -2.79 17.06 -16.53
C HIS A 186 -3.15 16.18 -17.74
N THR A 187 -2.14 15.64 -18.40
CA THR A 187 -2.29 14.72 -19.55
C THR A 187 -2.20 13.25 -19.16
N GLU A 188 -1.76 12.94 -17.94
CA GLU A 188 -1.59 11.58 -17.43
C GLU A 188 -1.87 11.49 -15.94
N ILE A 189 -2.38 10.32 -15.51
CA ILE A 189 -2.54 9.98 -14.09
C ILE A 189 -1.27 9.24 -13.66
N PRO A 190 -0.55 9.72 -12.62
CA PRO A 190 0.70 9.11 -12.22
C PRO A 190 0.47 7.76 -11.56
N PHE A 191 1.27 6.78 -12.00
CA PHE A 191 1.22 5.41 -11.51
C PHE A 191 2.62 4.92 -11.22
N LEU A 192 2.89 4.66 -9.94
CA LEU A 192 4.16 4.09 -9.50
C LEU A 192 4.12 2.56 -9.57
N ARG A 193 5.15 2.00 -10.18
CA ARG A 193 5.40 0.56 -10.22
C ARG A 193 5.72 0.04 -8.83
N THR A 194 5.33 -1.19 -8.54
CA THR A 194 5.46 -1.79 -7.21
C THR A 194 6.85 -2.31 -6.89
N ARG A 195 7.17 -2.35 -5.59
CA ARG A 195 8.40 -2.93 -5.07
C ARG A 195 8.56 -4.38 -5.55
N TYR A 196 9.80 -4.72 -5.86
CA TYR A 196 10.18 -6.01 -6.41
C TYR A 196 11.46 -6.51 -5.73
N ASP A 197 11.75 -7.79 -5.88
CA ASP A 197 12.99 -8.38 -5.39
C ASP A 197 14.17 -7.80 -6.20
N ALA A 198 15.04 -7.05 -5.53
CA ALA A 198 16.20 -6.39 -6.11
C ALA A 198 17.26 -7.37 -6.68
N ARG A 199 17.08 -8.68 -6.55
CA ARG A 199 17.89 -9.71 -7.23
C ARG A 199 17.33 -10.11 -8.59
N THR A 200 16.16 -9.59 -8.97
CA THR A 200 15.40 -9.95 -10.18
C THR A 200 15.24 -8.76 -11.12
N GLY A 201 14.83 -9.00 -12.37
CA GLY A 201 14.53 -7.92 -13.32
C GLY A 201 15.73 -7.34 -14.07
N TYR A 202 16.83 -8.09 -14.15
CA TYR A 202 18.04 -7.70 -14.91
C TYR A 202 18.34 -8.58 -16.13
N SER A 203 17.64 -9.71 -16.28
CA SER A 203 17.89 -10.68 -17.36
C SER A 203 16.61 -11.47 -17.69
N PRO A 204 16.42 -11.93 -18.94
CA PRO A 204 15.25 -12.73 -19.34
C PRO A 204 15.09 -14.04 -18.55
N ASN A 205 16.18 -14.61 -18.03
CA ASN A 205 16.14 -15.83 -17.22
C ASN A 205 15.72 -15.57 -15.77
N ASN A 206 15.71 -14.32 -15.33
CA ASN A 206 15.25 -13.91 -14.00
C ASN A 206 14.48 -12.58 -14.10
N PRO A 207 13.29 -12.60 -14.72
CA PRO A 207 12.48 -11.39 -14.90
C PRO A 207 12.02 -10.84 -13.56
N ARG A 208 11.54 -9.60 -13.55
CA ARG A 208 11.13 -8.88 -12.34
C ARG A 208 10.05 -9.66 -11.56
N GLN A 209 10.25 -9.77 -10.24
CA GLN A 209 9.30 -10.40 -9.33
C GLN A 209 8.86 -9.43 -8.23
N GLN A 210 7.58 -9.08 -8.22
CA GLN A 210 6.98 -8.24 -7.18
C GLN A 210 6.91 -8.98 -5.85
N LEU A 211 6.96 -8.23 -4.77
CA LEU A 211 6.92 -8.77 -3.42
C LEU A 211 5.50 -8.75 -2.86
N ASN A 212 5.21 -9.70 -1.96
CA ASN A 212 4.16 -9.53 -0.96
C ASN A 212 4.80 -8.94 0.30
N GLU A 213 4.30 -7.80 0.76
CA GLU A 213 4.85 -7.06 1.89
C GLU A 213 4.27 -7.52 3.24
N ILE A 214 3.33 -8.47 3.19
CA ILE A 214 2.78 -9.19 4.33
C ILE A 214 2.83 -10.69 4.07
N THR A 215 2.45 -11.51 5.07
CA THR A 215 2.44 -12.97 4.95
C THR A 215 1.26 -13.41 4.06
N PRO A 216 1.35 -14.54 3.33
CA PRO A 216 0.21 -15.11 2.62
C PRO A 216 -0.72 -15.93 3.54
N TYR A 217 -0.31 -16.15 4.79
CA TYR A 217 -1.02 -16.95 5.77
C TYR A 217 -2.17 -16.15 6.37
N ILE A 218 -3.17 -16.86 6.91
CA ILE A 218 -4.20 -16.26 7.76
C ILE A 218 -3.71 -16.44 9.21
N ASP A 219 -2.79 -15.58 9.64
CA ASP A 219 -2.01 -15.68 10.87
C ASP A 219 -2.24 -14.51 11.85
N GLY A 220 -3.28 -13.71 11.60
CA GLY A 220 -3.72 -12.60 12.41
C GLY A 220 -2.91 -11.32 12.19
N GLY A 221 -2.24 -11.17 11.04
CA GLY A 221 -1.45 -9.98 10.70
C GLY A 221 -2.25 -8.67 10.81
N LEU A 222 -3.55 -8.69 10.52
CA LEU A 222 -4.44 -7.54 10.75
C LEU A 222 -4.55 -7.08 12.20
N ILE A 223 -4.45 -8.04 13.14
CA ILE A 223 -4.65 -7.83 14.57
C ILE A 223 -3.33 -7.56 15.27
N TYR A 224 -2.28 -8.30 14.88
CA TYR A 224 -1.01 -8.36 15.62
C TYR A 224 0.17 -7.71 14.87
N GLY A 225 -0.02 -7.38 13.59
CA GLY A 225 1.05 -6.89 12.73
C GLY A 225 1.99 -7.99 12.27
N THR A 226 2.84 -7.65 11.29
CA THR A 226 3.72 -8.62 10.62
C THR A 226 5.13 -8.70 11.19
N SER A 227 5.33 -8.13 12.39
CA SER A 227 6.61 -8.23 13.11
C SER A 227 6.38 -8.19 14.61
N LYS A 228 7.30 -8.81 15.36
CA LYS A 228 7.27 -8.80 16.83
C LYS A 228 7.28 -7.37 17.39
N ALA A 229 8.09 -6.48 16.81
CA ALA A 229 8.18 -5.08 17.24
C ALA A 229 6.85 -4.35 17.06
N TRP A 230 6.16 -4.56 15.93
CA TRP A 230 4.83 -3.98 15.71
C TRP A 230 3.83 -4.52 16.75
N SER A 231 3.81 -5.84 16.95
CA SER A 231 2.94 -6.49 17.93
C SER A 231 3.18 -5.97 19.36
N ASP A 232 4.43 -5.71 19.74
CA ASP A 232 4.76 -5.18 21.07
C ASP A 232 4.19 -3.76 21.23
N VAL A 233 4.30 -2.92 20.20
CA VAL A 233 3.72 -1.58 20.23
C VAL A 233 2.20 -1.62 20.33
N LEU A 234 1.52 -2.60 19.72
CA LEU A 234 0.06 -2.75 19.86
C LEU A 234 -0.36 -3.07 21.30
N ARG A 235 0.54 -3.65 22.10
CA ARG A 235 0.30 -3.99 23.52
C ARG A 235 0.68 -2.85 24.49
N THR A 236 1.42 -1.84 24.07
CA THR A 236 1.90 -0.76 24.95
C THR A 236 1.12 0.55 24.85
N TYR A 237 0.72 1.16 25.94
CA TYR A 237 0.15 2.51 25.96
C TYR A 237 1.19 3.59 25.60
N ALA A 238 0.72 4.81 25.31
CA ALA A 238 1.60 5.93 24.94
C ALA A 238 2.64 6.31 26.02
N ASN A 239 2.37 6.00 27.30
CA ASN A 239 3.29 6.20 28.42
C ASN A 239 4.34 5.07 28.58
N GLY A 240 4.33 4.06 27.69
CA GLY A 240 5.26 2.93 27.68
C GLY A 240 4.84 1.74 28.55
N THR A 241 3.70 1.79 29.26
CA THR A 241 3.23 0.62 30.03
C THR A 241 2.54 -0.41 29.14
N ILE A 242 2.66 -1.69 29.48
CA ILE A 242 2.01 -2.79 28.74
C ILE A 242 0.58 -2.97 29.26
N ALA A 243 -0.36 -3.25 28.36
CA ALA A 243 -1.73 -3.59 28.70
C ALA A 243 -1.80 -4.84 29.59
N PRO A 244 -2.62 -4.82 30.66
CA PRO A 244 -2.66 -5.91 31.63
C PRO A 244 -3.30 -7.17 31.04
N ASP A 245 -3.02 -8.31 31.69
CA ASP A 245 -3.69 -9.59 31.43
C ASP A 245 -3.61 -10.07 29.98
N GLY A 246 -2.48 -9.80 29.31
CA GLY A 246 -2.23 -10.24 27.94
C GLY A 246 -3.10 -9.56 26.88
N GLN A 247 -3.74 -8.43 27.21
CA GLN A 247 -4.57 -7.66 26.28
C GLN A 247 -3.73 -6.83 25.30
N LEU A 248 -4.38 -6.37 24.23
CA LEU A 248 -3.93 -5.25 23.40
C LEU A 248 -4.32 -3.92 24.08
N ALA A 249 -3.46 -2.91 23.91
CA ALA A 249 -3.70 -1.59 24.51
C ALA A 249 -4.95 -0.93 23.91
N SER A 250 -5.73 -0.32 24.78
CA SER A 250 -7.10 0.12 24.49
C SER A 250 -7.37 1.57 24.88
N SER A 251 -8.22 2.25 24.13
CA SER A 251 -8.79 3.55 24.49
C SER A 251 -10.28 3.43 24.85
N SER A 252 -10.90 4.55 25.26
CA SER A 252 -12.35 4.69 25.51
C SER A 252 -12.93 3.54 26.35
N ASN A 253 -12.40 3.36 27.56
CA ASN A 253 -12.81 2.31 28.52
C ASN A 253 -12.72 0.87 27.97
N GLY A 254 -11.78 0.61 27.06
CA GLY A 254 -11.55 -0.73 26.51
C GLY A 254 -12.34 -1.04 25.24
N ALA A 255 -13.14 -0.09 24.73
CA ALA A 255 -14.02 -0.32 23.58
C ALA A 255 -13.31 -0.22 22.22
N PHE A 256 -12.16 0.47 22.17
CA PHE A 256 -11.42 0.72 20.94
C PHE A 256 -9.92 0.45 21.14
N PRO A 257 -9.15 0.19 20.06
CA PRO A 257 -7.70 0.17 20.13
C PRO A 257 -7.17 1.50 20.67
N GLU A 258 -5.98 1.47 21.25
CA GLU A 258 -5.31 2.69 21.66
C GLU A 258 -4.95 3.58 20.44
N MET A 259 -4.90 4.90 20.63
CA MET A 259 -4.60 5.84 19.55
C MET A 259 -3.12 5.75 19.14
N ASN A 260 -2.80 6.06 17.87
CA ASN A 260 -1.45 5.99 17.31
C ASN A 260 -0.55 7.17 17.75
N LYS A 261 -0.50 7.49 19.04
CA LYS A 261 0.30 8.61 19.59
C LYS A 261 1.80 8.40 19.46
N VAL A 262 2.23 7.13 19.37
CA VAL A 262 3.61 6.72 19.09
C VAL A 262 4.01 6.85 17.62
N ARG A 263 3.05 7.17 16.73
CA ARG A 263 3.27 7.33 15.28
C ARG A 263 3.88 6.10 14.61
N LEU A 264 3.28 4.93 14.83
CA LEU A 264 3.50 3.78 13.95
C LEU A 264 3.32 4.21 12.48
N PRO A 265 4.11 3.66 11.54
CA PRO A 265 4.10 4.06 10.14
C PRO A 265 2.87 3.50 9.41
N MET A 266 1.69 3.90 9.87
CA MET A 266 0.42 3.62 9.22
C MET A 266 0.31 4.43 7.94
N ALA A 267 -0.34 3.87 6.93
CA ALA A 267 -0.61 4.59 5.69
C ALA A 267 -1.48 5.82 6.00
N ASN A 268 -1.04 7.00 5.58
CA ASN A 268 -1.74 8.26 5.85
C ASN A 268 -1.71 9.19 4.62
N PRO A 269 -2.27 8.76 3.48
CA PRO A 269 -2.42 9.67 2.35
C PRO A 269 -3.43 10.78 2.69
N PRO A 270 -3.30 11.96 2.08
CA PRO A 270 -4.23 13.06 2.33
C PRO A 270 -5.68 12.68 1.98
N PRO A 271 -6.62 12.84 2.92
CA PRO A 271 -8.04 12.61 2.66
C PRO A 271 -8.59 13.46 1.51
N PRO A 272 -9.26 12.87 0.51
CA PRO A 272 -9.77 13.65 -0.61
C PRO A 272 -10.87 14.65 -0.24
N ILE A 273 -11.67 14.37 0.80
CA ILE A 273 -12.78 15.23 1.23
C ILE A 273 -12.32 16.62 1.68
N ASN A 274 -11.13 16.70 2.28
CA ASN A 274 -10.54 17.93 2.82
C ASN A 274 -9.51 18.55 1.86
N HIS A 275 -9.44 18.10 0.60
CA HIS A 275 -8.43 18.52 -0.36
C HIS A 275 -8.29 20.06 -0.48
N ALA A 276 -9.41 20.78 -0.63
CA ALA A 276 -9.39 22.24 -0.75
C ALA A 276 -8.80 22.94 0.49
N HIS A 277 -8.99 22.36 1.68
CA HIS A 277 -8.42 22.89 2.93
C HIS A 277 -6.91 22.65 2.97
N TYR A 278 -6.45 21.46 2.56
CA TYR A 278 -5.02 21.12 2.54
C TYR A 278 -4.22 22.00 1.58
N VAL A 279 -4.74 22.22 0.37
CA VAL A 279 -4.11 23.11 -0.62
C VAL A 279 -4.09 24.55 -0.10
N LYS A 280 -5.19 25.04 0.49
CA LYS A 280 -5.26 26.42 1.00
C LYS A 280 -4.38 26.68 2.22
N ARG A 281 -4.17 25.68 3.08
CA ARG A 281 -3.46 25.85 4.37
C ARG A 281 -2.05 25.26 4.39
N HIS A 282 -1.62 24.58 3.32
CA HIS A 282 -0.35 23.84 3.28
C HIS A 282 -0.19 22.88 4.46
N TYR A 283 -1.24 22.12 4.74
CA TYR A 283 -1.32 21.22 5.89
C TYR A 283 -2.02 19.92 5.54
N THR A 284 -1.62 18.82 6.15
CA THR A 284 -2.27 17.50 6.04
C THR A 284 -2.49 16.91 7.43
N GLU A 285 -3.51 16.06 7.56
CA GLU A 285 -3.86 15.46 8.86
C GLU A 285 -2.73 14.61 9.45
N PRO A 286 -2.55 14.66 10.78
CA PRO A 286 -1.51 13.90 11.44
C PRO A 286 -1.92 12.43 11.56
N VAL A 287 -0.95 11.52 11.48
CA VAL A 287 -1.19 10.06 11.56
C VAL A 287 -1.62 9.60 12.97
N ASP A 288 -1.45 10.43 14.00
CA ASP A 288 -1.77 10.11 15.39
C ASP A 288 -3.27 10.22 15.72
N ARG A 289 -4.10 10.58 14.73
CA ARG A 289 -5.56 10.49 14.76
C ARG A 289 -6.08 9.08 14.53
N PHE A 290 -5.25 8.18 14.00
CA PHE A 290 -5.64 6.81 13.74
C PHE A 290 -5.56 5.94 14.98
N PHE A 291 -6.37 4.89 15.01
CA PHE A 291 -6.15 3.77 15.91
C PHE A 291 -4.93 2.98 15.46
N LYS A 292 -4.09 2.53 16.40
CA LYS A 292 -3.04 1.58 16.04
C LYS A 292 -3.64 0.19 15.82
N LEU A 293 -3.36 -0.38 14.66
CA LEU A 293 -3.84 -1.68 14.21
C LEU A 293 -2.67 -2.51 13.69
N GLY A 294 -2.84 -3.82 13.56
CA GLY A 294 -1.81 -4.70 13.00
C GLY A 294 -1.49 -4.37 11.55
N ASN A 295 -2.52 -4.14 10.73
CA ASN A 295 -2.33 -3.74 9.34
C ASN A 295 -2.19 -2.20 9.22
N PRO A 296 -1.16 -1.68 8.51
CA PRO A 296 -0.93 -0.24 8.33
C PRO A 296 -2.05 0.53 7.60
N ARG A 297 -2.92 -0.15 6.86
CA ARG A 297 -4.06 0.40 6.11
C ARG A 297 -5.40 0.20 6.80
N GLY A 298 -5.44 -0.33 8.02
CA GLY A 298 -6.69 -0.61 8.73
C GLY A 298 -7.62 0.61 8.95
N ASN A 299 -7.14 1.83 8.71
CA ASN A 299 -7.91 3.09 8.79
C ASN A 299 -8.28 3.68 7.40
N GLU A 300 -8.15 2.91 6.31
CA GLU A 300 -8.44 3.38 4.94
C GLU A 300 -9.87 3.90 4.77
N ASN A 301 -10.85 3.24 5.39
CA ASN A 301 -12.25 3.61 5.36
C ASN A 301 -12.95 3.09 6.62
N PRO A 302 -14.11 3.65 7.03
CA PRO A 302 -14.78 3.27 8.28
C PRO A 302 -15.25 1.80 8.32
N PHE A 303 -15.49 1.20 7.15
CA PHE A 303 -15.97 -0.17 7.04
C PHE A 303 -14.83 -1.18 7.29
N LEU A 304 -13.63 -0.92 6.76
CA LEU A 304 -12.43 -1.71 7.08
C LEU A 304 -12.04 -1.55 8.55
N LEU A 305 -12.05 -0.31 9.06
CA LEU A 305 -11.73 -0.02 10.46
C LEU A 305 -12.66 -0.77 11.42
N THR A 306 -13.94 -0.89 11.07
CA THR A 306 -14.94 -1.64 11.83
C THR A 306 -14.47 -3.07 12.14
N PHE A 307 -13.90 -3.77 11.15
CA PHE A 307 -13.39 -5.11 11.36
C PHE A 307 -12.11 -5.14 12.19
N GLY A 308 -11.20 -4.19 12.01
CA GLY A 308 -10.02 -4.03 12.88
C GLY A 308 -10.42 -3.92 14.36
N ILE A 309 -11.48 -3.15 14.66
CA ILE A 309 -12.02 -3.00 16.01
C ILE A 309 -12.71 -4.28 16.51
N ILE A 310 -13.47 -4.98 15.66
CA ILE A 310 -14.11 -6.27 16.01
C ILE A 310 -13.04 -7.29 16.44
N TRP A 311 -11.97 -7.45 15.67
CA TRP A 311 -10.94 -8.43 15.98
C TRP A 311 -10.10 -8.04 17.19
N PHE A 312 -9.83 -6.74 17.37
CA PHE A 312 -9.24 -6.22 18.60
C PHE A 312 -10.10 -6.55 19.83
N ARG A 313 -11.41 -6.30 19.77
CA ARG A 313 -12.36 -6.63 20.85
C ARG A 313 -12.42 -8.13 21.10
N TRP A 314 -12.39 -8.96 20.05
CA TRP A 314 -12.36 -10.42 20.17
C TRP A 314 -11.11 -10.91 20.89
N HIS A 315 -9.93 -10.40 20.53
CA HIS A 315 -8.69 -10.73 21.26
C HIS A 315 -8.77 -10.35 22.74
N ASN A 316 -9.17 -9.11 23.05
CA ASN A 316 -9.27 -8.67 24.45
C ASN A 316 -10.36 -9.44 25.23
N HIS A 317 -11.43 -9.86 24.56
CA HIS A 317 -12.45 -10.73 25.15
C HIS A 317 -11.88 -12.11 25.50
N LEU A 318 -11.13 -12.73 24.59
CA LEU A 318 -10.41 -13.98 24.82
C LEU A 318 -9.39 -13.85 25.97
N ALA A 319 -8.53 -12.83 25.95
CA ALA A 319 -7.49 -12.60 26.96
C ALA A 319 -8.07 -12.46 28.37
N LYS A 320 -9.12 -11.63 28.53
CA LYS A 320 -9.82 -11.47 29.82
C LYS A 320 -10.43 -12.78 30.30
N HIS A 321 -11.01 -13.57 29.39
CA HIS A 321 -11.61 -14.84 29.74
C HIS A 321 -10.55 -15.86 30.17
N ILE A 322 -9.47 -15.99 29.40
CA ILE A 322 -8.34 -16.88 29.70
C ILE A 322 -7.69 -16.51 31.04
N LYS A 323 -7.52 -15.21 31.35
CA LYS A 323 -7.03 -14.75 32.66
C LYS A 323 -7.91 -15.23 33.82
N ARG A 324 -9.24 -15.22 33.65
CA ARG A 324 -10.18 -15.68 34.67
C ARG A 324 -10.08 -17.20 34.88
N LEU A 325 -9.92 -17.98 33.82
CA LEU A 325 -9.75 -19.43 33.91
C LEU A 325 -8.37 -19.82 34.47
N HIS A 326 -7.35 -19.02 34.18
CA HIS A 326 -5.98 -19.25 34.62
C HIS A 326 -5.38 -18.04 35.35
N PRO A 327 -5.80 -17.75 36.60
CA PRO A 327 -5.36 -16.56 37.34
C PRO A 327 -3.84 -16.45 37.53
N ASN A 328 -3.13 -17.59 37.54
CA ASN A 328 -1.70 -17.66 37.79
C ASN A 328 -0.83 -17.54 36.53
N TRP A 329 -1.42 -17.47 35.34
CA TRP A 329 -0.64 -17.28 34.11
C TRP A 329 -0.16 -15.84 33.98
N ASP A 330 1.05 -15.69 33.44
CA ASP A 330 1.62 -14.39 33.11
C ASP A 330 0.96 -13.79 31.84
N GLY A 331 1.15 -12.48 31.65
CA GLY A 331 0.54 -11.76 30.54
C GLY A 331 1.03 -12.22 29.16
N GLU A 332 2.22 -12.81 29.04
CA GLU A 332 2.74 -13.29 27.76
C GLU A 332 2.08 -14.61 27.35
N THR A 333 1.89 -15.50 28.32
CA THR A 333 1.17 -16.76 28.14
C THR A 333 -0.28 -16.50 27.74
N ILE A 334 -0.96 -15.59 28.46
CA ILE A 334 -2.35 -15.22 28.15
C ILE A 334 -2.46 -14.57 26.77
N TYR A 335 -1.55 -13.66 26.43
CA TYR A 335 -1.54 -13.01 25.13
C TYR A 335 -1.38 -14.03 23.99
N ASN A 336 -0.43 -14.96 24.09
CA ASN A 336 -0.18 -15.95 23.04
C ASN A 336 -1.32 -16.96 22.93
N GLU A 337 -1.94 -17.37 24.04
CA GLU A 337 -3.12 -18.22 24.01
C GLU A 337 -4.33 -17.50 23.39
N ALA A 338 -4.60 -16.25 23.76
CA ALA A 338 -5.64 -15.44 23.14
C ALA A 338 -5.39 -15.22 21.63
N ARG A 339 -4.13 -14.94 21.25
CA ARG A 339 -3.69 -14.83 19.86
C ARG A 339 -3.94 -16.11 19.09
N LYS A 340 -3.54 -17.27 19.62
CA LYS A 340 -3.76 -18.60 19.02
C LYS A 340 -5.25 -18.85 18.72
N TRP A 341 -6.13 -18.61 19.71
CA TRP A 341 -7.57 -18.79 19.53
C TRP A 341 -8.15 -17.81 18.51
N ALA A 342 -7.76 -16.53 18.56
CA ALA A 342 -8.22 -15.53 17.60
C ALA A 342 -7.83 -15.85 16.15
N ILE A 343 -6.58 -16.29 15.93
CA ILE A 343 -6.10 -16.73 14.60
C ILE A 343 -6.93 -17.91 14.10
N ALA A 344 -7.14 -18.94 14.94
CA ALA A 344 -7.96 -20.10 14.57
C ALA A 344 -9.42 -19.72 14.24
N THR A 345 -10.01 -18.80 15.00
CA THR A 345 -11.33 -18.24 14.70
C THR A 345 -11.35 -17.55 13.34
N GLN A 346 -10.35 -16.72 13.04
CA GLN A 346 -10.23 -16.01 11.76
C GLN A 346 -10.03 -16.98 10.59
N GLN A 347 -9.12 -17.95 10.72
CA GLN A 347 -8.90 -19.03 9.74
C GLN A 347 -10.20 -19.78 9.42
N HIS A 348 -10.93 -20.20 10.46
CA HIS A 348 -12.18 -20.93 10.31
C HIS A 348 -13.23 -20.09 9.59
N ILE A 349 -13.49 -18.86 10.05
CA ILE A 349 -14.53 -17.98 9.50
C ILE A 349 -14.20 -17.60 8.05
N ILE A 350 -12.95 -17.23 7.74
CA ILE A 350 -12.56 -16.84 6.38
C ILE A 350 -12.79 -17.99 5.40
N VAL A 351 -12.27 -19.19 5.71
CA VAL A 351 -12.26 -20.30 4.75
C VAL A 351 -13.58 -21.07 4.70
N ASN A 352 -14.24 -21.27 5.83
CA ASN A 352 -15.42 -22.15 5.91
C ASN A 352 -16.75 -21.41 5.89
N ASP A 353 -16.77 -20.11 6.22
CA ASP A 353 -17.98 -19.29 6.24
C ASP A 353 -17.94 -18.24 5.13
N TRP A 354 -17.06 -17.24 5.24
CA TRP A 354 -16.99 -16.11 4.30
C TRP A 354 -16.74 -16.54 2.85
N LEU A 355 -15.70 -17.33 2.57
CA LEU A 355 -15.32 -17.75 1.22
C LEU A 355 -16.47 -18.50 0.52
N PHE A 356 -17.18 -19.35 1.27
CA PHE A 356 -18.33 -20.08 0.76
C PHE A 356 -19.49 -19.14 0.44
N ASN A 357 -19.84 -18.20 1.33
CA ASN A 357 -20.92 -17.24 1.06
C ASN A 357 -20.55 -16.28 -0.08
N TRP A 358 -19.26 -16.00 -0.29
CA TRP A 358 -18.78 -15.08 -1.30
C TRP A 358 -18.73 -15.70 -2.70
N ILE A 359 -18.25 -16.94 -2.84
CA ILE A 359 -18.05 -17.62 -4.13
C ILE A 359 -19.11 -18.69 -4.42
N GLY A 360 -19.75 -19.22 -3.38
CA GLY A 360 -20.70 -20.35 -3.47
C GLY A 360 -20.04 -21.72 -3.54
N GLU A 361 -18.74 -21.84 -3.29
CA GLU A 361 -18.00 -23.10 -3.33
C GLU A 361 -17.18 -23.31 -2.05
N ARG A 362 -17.08 -24.57 -1.60
CA ARG A 362 -16.24 -24.96 -0.45
C ARG A 362 -14.95 -25.54 -0.97
N LEU A 363 -13.85 -25.29 -0.25
CA LEU A 363 -12.60 -26.00 -0.52
C LEU A 363 -12.80 -27.52 -0.35
N PRO A 364 -11.97 -28.35 -1.01
CA PRO A 364 -11.92 -29.79 -0.73
C PRO A 364 -11.67 -30.06 0.75
N ASN A 365 -12.06 -31.24 1.23
CA ASN A 365 -11.80 -31.66 2.61
C ASN A 365 -10.29 -31.54 2.93
N TYR A 366 -9.97 -31.00 4.09
CA TYR A 366 -8.59 -30.85 4.54
C TYR A 366 -7.94 -32.22 4.77
N LYS A 367 -6.80 -32.47 4.13
CA LYS A 367 -6.06 -33.75 4.18
C LYS A 367 -4.88 -33.73 5.14
N GLY A 368 -4.62 -32.61 5.80
CA GLY A 368 -3.42 -32.37 6.60
C GLY A 368 -2.50 -31.33 5.96
N TYR A 369 -1.51 -30.89 6.74
CA TYR A 369 -0.45 -30.00 6.29
C TYR A 369 0.45 -30.74 5.28
N ASP A 370 0.75 -30.09 4.16
CA ASP A 370 1.64 -30.58 3.12
C ASP A 370 2.82 -29.61 2.94
N PRO A 371 4.04 -29.97 3.38
CA PRO A 371 5.21 -29.11 3.26
C PRO A 371 5.68 -28.89 1.82
N THR A 372 5.13 -29.62 0.83
CA THR A 372 5.47 -29.46 -0.60
C THR A 372 4.62 -28.40 -1.30
N VAL A 373 3.54 -27.93 -0.65
CA VAL A 373 2.66 -26.89 -1.20
C VAL A 373 3.30 -25.52 -1.00
N ASN A 374 3.37 -24.72 -2.08
CA ASN A 374 3.76 -23.31 -2.00
C ASN A 374 2.53 -22.44 -1.65
N PRO A 375 2.47 -21.79 -0.47
CA PRO A 375 1.36 -20.95 -0.04
C PRO A 375 1.44 -19.50 -0.55
N GLN A 376 2.56 -19.07 -1.15
CA GLN A 376 2.75 -17.69 -1.62
C GLN A 376 1.59 -17.22 -2.51
N ILE A 377 1.30 -15.93 -2.46
CA ILE A 377 0.25 -15.34 -3.27
C ILE A 377 0.64 -15.40 -4.75
N ASP A 378 -0.23 -15.97 -5.57
CA ASP A 378 -0.07 -16.05 -7.02
C ASP A 378 -0.29 -14.69 -7.69
N GLN A 379 0.48 -14.43 -8.75
CA GLN A 379 0.37 -13.19 -9.51
C GLN A 379 -1.00 -13.01 -10.17
N PHE A 380 -1.65 -14.08 -10.67
CA PHE A 380 -3.01 -13.94 -11.21
C PHE A 380 -4.03 -13.61 -10.11
N PHE A 381 -3.84 -14.17 -8.91
CA PHE A 381 -4.65 -13.85 -7.74
C PHE A 381 -4.52 -12.38 -7.35
N GLN A 382 -3.29 -11.88 -7.15
CA GLN A 382 -3.01 -10.51 -6.73
C GLN A 382 -3.40 -9.44 -7.77
N SER A 383 -3.09 -9.70 -9.04
CA SER A 383 -3.25 -8.70 -10.10
C SER A 383 -4.67 -8.68 -10.68
N ALA A 384 -5.44 -9.75 -10.54
CA ALA A 384 -6.78 -9.85 -11.14
C ALA A 384 -7.79 -10.58 -10.27
N GLY A 385 -7.63 -11.89 -10.03
CA GLY A 385 -8.68 -12.76 -9.52
C GLY A 385 -9.33 -12.24 -8.23
N PHE A 386 -8.52 -11.85 -7.25
CA PHE A 386 -9.02 -11.42 -5.95
C PHE A 386 -9.59 -10.00 -5.93
N ARG A 387 -9.44 -9.24 -7.03
CA ARG A 387 -10.04 -7.92 -7.20
C ARG A 387 -11.53 -7.98 -7.55
N PHE A 388 -12.11 -9.18 -7.76
CA PHE A 388 -13.54 -9.39 -7.99
C PHE A 388 -14.41 -8.62 -6.98
N GLY A 389 -13.98 -8.52 -5.72
CA GLY A 389 -14.71 -7.80 -4.68
C GLY A 389 -15.07 -6.36 -5.03
N HIS A 390 -14.31 -5.68 -5.90
CA HIS A 390 -14.58 -4.31 -6.32
C HIS A 390 -15.95 -4.13 -6.99
N THR A 391 -16.51 -5.15 -7.64
CA THR A 391 -17.85 -5.04 -8.25
C THR A 391 -18.99 -5.06 -7.26
N LEU A 392 -18.74 -5.52 -6.04
CA LEU A 392 -19.76 -5.63 -4.99
C LEU A 392 -19.80 -4.40 -4.10
N VAL A 393 -18.80 -3.52 -4.17
CA VAL A 393 -18.67 -2.37 -3.28
C VAL A 393 -19.83 -1.40 -3.49
N PRO A 394 -20.66 -1.16 -2.46
CA PRO A 394 -21.71 -0.16 -2.56
C PRO A 394 -21.13 1.27 -2.52
N ALA A 395 -21.87 2.21 -3.10
CA ALA A 395 -21.49 3.64 -3.09
C ALA A 395 -21.45 4.24 -1.67
N GLY A 396 -22.11 3.61 -0.71
CA GLY A 396 -22.04 3.98 0.71
C GLY A 396 -22.78 2.97 1.57
N VAL A 397 -22.72 3.14 2.88
CA VAL A 397 -23.36 2.24 3.85
C VAL A 397 -24.24 3.05 4.80
N ARG A 398 -25.47 2.60 5.01
CA ARG A 398 -26.35 3.14 6.06
C ARG A 398 -25.97 2.56 7.41
N MET A 399 -26.00 3.40 8.44
CA MET A 399 -25.90 2.96 9.84
C MET A 399 -27.29 2.69 10.37
N ARG A 400 -27.49 1.57 11.08
CA ARG A 400 -28.81 1.16 11.56
C ARG A 400 -28.86 1.07 13.08
N GLU A 401 -29.90 1.66 13.66
CA GLU A 401 -30.21 1.51 15.09
C GLU A 401 -30.64 0.07 15.44
N THR A 402 -30.60 -0.25 16.73
CA THR A 402 -31.09 -1.54 17.25
C THR A 402 -32.60 -1.70 17.05
N GLY A 403 -33.08 -2.93 17.11
CA GLY A 403 -34.50 -3.23 17.04
C GLY A 403 -35.30 -2.63 18.18
N LYS A 404 -34.73 -2.54 19.39
CA LYS A 404 -35.36 -1.82 20.51
C LYS A 404 -35.57 -0.34 20.18
N ALA A 405 -34.57 0.28 19.55
CA ALA A 405 -34.60 1.67 19.08
C ALA A 405 -35.33 1.87 17.72
N GLY A 406 -36.04 0.85 17.23
CA GLY A 406 -36.92 0.96 16.06
C GLY A 406 -36.34 0.47 14.74
N CYS A 407 -35.04 0.13 14.65
CA CYS A 407 -34.36 -0.15 13.38
C CYS A 407 -34.31 1.05 12.41
N ALA A 408 -34.29 2.29 12.91
CA ALA A 408 -34.14 3.46 12.04
C ALA A 408 -32.73 3.49 11.38
N PHE A 409 -32.64 4.04 10.17
CA PHE A 409 -31.36 4.34 9.54
C PHE A 409 -30.94 5.78 9.81
N SER A 410 -29.64 5.97 10.04
CA SER A 410 -28.98 7.28 9.96
C SER A 410 -28.60 7.61 8.51
N ASP A 411 -27.99 8.78 8.30
CA ASP A 411 -27.46 9.19 7.00
C ASP A 411 -26.44 8.18 6.44
N VAL A 412 -26.34 8.15 5.11
CA VAL A 412 -25.45 7.22 4.40
C VAL A 412 -24.00 7.68 4.54
N LEU A 413 -23.14 6.80 5.02
CA LEU A 413 -21.69 6.99 4.95
C LEU A 413 -21.22 6.74 3.51
N ARG A 414 -20.98 7.80 2.73
CA ARG A 414 -20.49 7.71 1.35
C ARG A 414 -19.07 7.15 1.32
N THR A 415 -18.82 6.11 0.51
CA THR A 415 -17.52 5.45 0.41
C THR A 415 -16.43 6.43 -0.02
N CYS A 416 -16.65 7.19 -1.10
CA CYS A 416 -15.63 8.13 -1.61
C CYS A 416 -15.27 9.24 -0.63
N ASN A 417 -16.21 9.79 0.13
CA ASN A 417 -15.92 10.91 1.04
C ASN A 417 -15.32 10.46 2.38
N ASN A 418 -15.32 9.15 2.68
CA ASN A 418 -14.79 8.60 3.93
C ASN A 418 -13.43 7.89 3.78
N PHE A 419 -12.79 7.94 2.60
CA PHE A 419 -11.41 7.47 2.45
C PHE A 419 -10.44 8.28 3.33
N TRP A 420 -9.72 7.58 4.21
CA TRP A 420 -8.72 8.08 5.16
C TRP A 420 -9.24 9.05 6.22
N MET A 421 -10.56 9.07 6.42
CA MET A 421 -11.29 9.80 7.47
C MET A 421 -12.26 8.85 8.18
N SER A 422 -11.79 7.64 8.48
CA SER A 422 -12.60 6.58 9.08
C SER A 422 -13.20 6.95 10.44
N GLU A 423 -12.53 7.84 11.18
CA GLU A 423 -12.96 8.37 12.46
C GLU A 423 -14.25 9.21 12.36
N ASN A 424 -14.55 9.81 11.21
CA ASN A 424 -15.76 10.61 11.01
C ASN A 424 -17.03 9.79 11.27
N ALA A 425 -17.01 8.50 10.96
CA ALA A 425 -18.13 7.59 11.19
C ALA A 425 -18.34 7.22 12.67
N LEU A 426 -17.40 7.60 13.54
CA LEU A 426 -17.40 7.22 14.96
C LEU A 426 -17.73 8.38 15.90
N HIS A 427 -17.86 9.59 15.36
CA HIS A 427 -18.28 10.79 16.09
C HIS A 427 -19.80 10.99 15.95
N GLY A 428 -20.48 11.32 17.05
CA GLY A 428 -21.90 11.66 17.02
C GLY A 428 -22.19 12.96 16.27
N SER A 429 -23.46 13.16 15.86
CA SER A 429 -23.97 14.26 15.01
C SER A 429 -23.79 15.69 15.54
N GLN A 430 -23.02 15.91 16.62
CA GLN A 430 -22.87 17.20 17.30
C GLN A 430 -21.42 17.57 17.64
N GLY A 431 -20.43 17.10 16.88
CA GLY A 431 -19.03 17.51 17.07
C GLY A 431 -18.47 17.20 18.47
N GLN A 432 -19.07 16.23 19.18
CA GLN A 432 -18.57 15.76 20.46
C GLN A 432 -17.31 14.93 20.26
N ILE A 433 -16.35 15.16 21.16
CA ILE A 433 -15.01 14.54 21.18
C ILE A 433 -15.09 13.05 21.55
N ASP A 434 -16.21 12.56 22.10
CA ASP A 434 -16.34 11.18 22.57
C ASP A 434 -16.74 10.21 21.46
N ILE A 435 -15.84 9.27 21.19
CA ILE A 435 -16.03 8.13 20.29
C ILE A 435 -17.03 7.16 20.94
N ARG A 436 -18.20 6.96 20.32
CA ARG A 436 -19.26 6.12 20.89
C ARG A 436 -19.11 4.66 20.49
N LYS A 437 -19.14 3.76 21.49
CA LYS A 437 -19.04 2.30 21.28
C LYS A 437 -20.11 1.81 20.31
N GLU A 438 -21.31 2.38 20.38
CA GLU A 438 -22.48 1.97 19.62
C GLU A 438 -22.34 2.16 18.10
N GLU A 439 -21.50 3.09 17.62
CA GLU A 439 -21.44 3.38 16.17
C GLU A 439 -20.92 2.19 15.35
N ILE A 440 -19.98 1.43 15.91
CA ILE A 440 -19.50 0.18 15.30
C ILE A 440 -20.63 -0.83 15.14
N ASP A 441 -21.46 -0.97 16.17
CA ASP A 441 -22.60 -1.88 16.17
C ASP A 441 -23.62 -1.43 15.11
N LYS A 442 -23.85 -0.12 14.95
CA LYS A 442 -24.73 0.44 13.90
C LYS A 442 -24.21 0.24 12.49
N ILE A 443 -22.90 0.38 12.27
CA ILE A 443 -22.26 0.13 10.96
C ILE A 443 -22.41 -1.35 10.59
N ILE A 444 -22.08 -2.27 11.50
CA ILE A 444 -22.19 -3.72 11.27
C ILE A 444 -23.65 -4.12 10.99
N MET A 445 -24.58 -3.65 11.82
CA MET A 445 -26.02 -3.89 11.65
C MET A 445 -26.54 -3.40 10.29
N GLY A 446 -26.11 -2.20 9.89
CA GLY A 446 -26.45 -1.63 8.58
C GLY A 446 -25.87 -2.43 7.42
N MET A 447 -24.58 -2.76 7.48
CA MET A 447 -23.91 -3.58 6.47
C MET A 447 -24.54 -4.98 6.33
N ALA A 448 -25.08 -5.55 7.42
CA ALA A 448 -25.66 -6.89 7.42
C ALA A 448 -27.02 -6.97 6.69
N VAL A 449 -27.78 -5.87 6.62
CA VAL A 449 -29.09 -5.82 5.95
C VAL A 449 -29.11 -5.01 4.66
N GLN A 450 -28.07 -4.22 4.40
CA GLN A 450 -27.90 -3.49 3.14
C GLN A 450 -27.33 -4.44 2.08
N PRO A 451 -27.97 -4.58 0.89
CA PRO A 451 -27.40 -5.38 -0.19
C PRO A 451 -26.08 -4.76 -0.70
N SER A 452 -25.18 -5.63 -1.16
CA SER A 452 -24.05 -5.22 -1.99
C SER A 452 -24.51 -4.87 -3.41
N GLU A 453 -23.61 -4.26 -4.18
CA GLU A 453 -23.83 -4.08 -5.63
C GLU A 453 -23.92 -5.43 -6.35
N ARG A 454 -24.44 -5.40 -7.57
CA ARG A 454 -24.63 -6.61 -8.38
C ARG A 454 -23.28 -7.26 -8.69
N GLU A 455 -23.29 -8.60 -8.73
CA GLU A 455 -22.22 -9.38 -9.35
C GLU A 455 -22.27 -9.19 -10.87
N ASP A 456 -21.65 -8.14 -11.40
CA ASP A 456 -21.52 -7.93 -12.84
C ASP A 456 -20.22 -7.17 -13.19
N HIS A 457 -20.21 -6.50 -14.35
CA HIS A 457 -19.07 -5.68 -14.79
C HIS A 457 -19.13 -4.22 -14.30
N THR A 458 -20.24 -3.78 -13.74
CA THR A 458 -20.49 -2.38 -13.43
C THR A 458 -19.90 -2.03 -12.07
N ILE A 459 -19.08 -0.99 -12.05
CA ILE A 459 -18.38 -0.55 -10.84
C ILE A 459 -18.83 0.86 -10.48
N VAL A 460 -19.13 1.05 -9.18
CA VAL A 460 -19.54 2.34 -8.61
C VAL A 460 -18.51 3.44 -8.87
N GLU A 461 -19.00 4.67 -9.03
CA GLU A 461 -18.17 5.85 -9.26
C GLU A 461 -17.21 6.16 -8.10
N ASP A 462 -17.50 5.70 -6.89
CA ASP A 462 -16.64 5.81 -5.70
C ASP A 462 -15.27 5.18 -5.93
N LEU A 463 -15.23 4.08 -6.68
CA LEU A 463 -13.98 3.43 -7.08
C LEU A 463 -13.54 3.90 -8.47
N ARG A 464 -14.51 4.18 -9.35
CA ARG A 464 -14.29 4.54 -10.77
C ARG A 464 -14.16 6.05 -10.95
N GLY A 465 -13.06 6.60 -10.46
CA GLY A 465 -12.66 8.00 -10.64
C GLY A 465 -12.66 8.81 -9.34
N ASN A 466 -13.25 8.27 -8.27
CA ASN A 466 -13.30 8.90 -6.95
C ASN A 466 -12.57 8.11 -5.85
N VAL A 467 -11.74 7.11 -6.17
CA VAL A 467 -10.87 6.50 -5.14
C VAL A 467 -9.79 7.51 -4.76
N PHE A 468 -9.29 7.47 -3.52
CA PHE A 468 -8.25 8.40 -3.09
C PHE A 468 -6.98 8.36 -3.98
N GLY A 469 -6.39 9.53 -4.19
CA GLY A 469 -5.12 9.71 -4.89
C GLY A 469 -4.06 10.30 -3.96
N PRO A 470 -2.96 9.59 -3.66
CA PRO A 470 -1.89 10.11 -2.82
C PRO A 470 -0.80 10.86 -3.61
N LEU A 471 -0.82 10.83 -4.94
CA LEU A 471 0.23 11.35 -5.81
C LEU A 471 -0.37 12.31 -6.84
N GLU A 472 -0.07 13.60 -6.69
CA GLU A 472 -0.52 14.75 -7.52
C GLU A 472 -2.03 14.98 -7.63
N PHE A 473 -2.87 13.95 -7.52
CA PHE A 473 -4.32 14.03 -7.65
C PHE A 473 -4.97 13.63 -6.34
N SER A 474 -6.03 14.31 -5.91
CA SER A 474 -6.83 13.89 -4.76
C SER A 474 -7.68 12.63 -5.04
N ARG A 475 -7.98 12.36 -6.31
CA ARG A 475 -8.84 11.26 -6.76
C ARG A 475 -8.28 10.53 -7.98
N ARG A 476 -8.50 9.21 -8.09
CA ARG A 476 -8.07 8.35 -9.21
C ARG A 476 -9.13 7.33 -9.60
N ASP A 477 -8.93 6.63 -10.72
CA ASP A 477 -9.80 5.55 -11.19
C ASP A 477 -9.20 4.17 -10.85
N LEU A 478 -9.76 3.49 -9.84
CA LEU A 478 -9.25 2.21 -9.35
C LEU A 478 -9.28 1.12 -10.42
N MET A 479 -10.24 1.15 -11.35
CA MET A 479 -10.35 0.14 -12.39
C MET A 479 -9.24 0.30 -13.43
N ALA A 480 -8.92 1.54 -13.78
CA ALA A 480 -7.75 1.84 -14.60
C ALA A 480 -6.45 1.41 -13.88
N LEU A 481 -6.33 1.65 -12.57
CA LEU A 481 -5.20 1.20 -11.76
C LEU A 481 -5.09 -0.33 -11.70
N ASN A 482 -6.20 -1.08 -11.65
CA ASN A 482 -6.20 -2.55 -11.65
C ASN A 482 -5.60 -3.10 -12.95
N VAL A 483 -6.03 -2.58 -14.10
CA VAL A 483 -5.49 -2.95 -15.42
C VAL A 483 -4.01 -2.60 -15.49
N GLN A 484 -3.64 -1.39 -15.09
CA GLN A 484 -2.24 -0.92 -15.14
C GLN A 484 -1.32 -1.74 -14.22
N ARG A 485 -1.83 -2.17 -13.04
CA ARG A 485 -1.09 -3.03 -12.10
C ARG A 485 -0.83 -4.42 -12.66
N ALA A 486 -1.80 -5.05 -13.32
CA ALA A 486 -1.58 -6.35 -13.97
C ALA A 486 -0.50 -6.25 -15.07
N ARG A 487 -0.50 -5.16 -15.84
CA ARG A 487 0.54 -4.87 -16.85
C ARG A 487 1.91 -4.65 -16.21
N ASP A 488 1.99 -3.88 -15.13
CA ASP A 488 3.21 -3.65 -14.33
C ASP A 488 3.80 -4.96 -13.76
N HIS A 489 2.95 -5.89 -13.34
CA HIS A 489 3.33 -7.19 -12.79
C HIS A 489 3.70 -8.23 -13.86
N GLY A 490 3.64 -7.86 -15.15
CA GLY A 490 4.00 -8.73 -16.26
C GLY A 490 3.03 -9.90 -16.40
N VAL A 491 1.74 -9.68 -16.14
CA VAL A 491 0.71 -10.72 -16.25
C VAL A 491 0.28 -10.88 -17.71
N PRO A 492 0.19 -12.11 -18.25
CA PRO A 492 -0.19 -12.35 -19.64
C PRO A 492 -1.66 -11.99 -19.92
N ASP A 493 -2.08 -12.19 -21.17
CA ASP A 493 -3.47 -12.03 -21.59
C ASP A 493 -4.40 -13.04 -20.90
N TYR A 494 -5.69 -12.73 -20.97
CA TYR A 494 -6.78 -13.50 -20.40
C TYR A 494 -6.80 -14.96 -20.87
N ASN A 495 -6.65 -15.24 -22.18
CA ASN A 495 -6.68 -16.62 -22.69
C ASN A 495 -5.46 -17.44 -22.26
N THR A 496 -4.30 -16.80 -22.15
CA THR A 496 -3.12 -17.44 -21.57
C THR A 496 -3.32 -17.75 -20.08
N ALA A 497 -3.94 -16.86 -19.31
CA ALA A 497 -4.29 -17.14 -17.92
C ALA A 497 -5.30 -18.30 -17.79
N ARG A 498 -6.29 -18.40 -18.69
CA ARG A 498 -7.19 -19.57 -18.76
C ARG A 498 -6.42 -20.87 -18.95
N ARG A 499 -5.49 -20.90 -19.91
CA ARG A 499 -4.64 -22.08 -20.16
C ARG A 499 -3.77 -22.44 -18.95
N ALA A 500 -3.23 -21.44 -18.24
CA ALA A 500 -2.44 -21.66 -17.02
C ALA A 500 -3.22 -22.38 -15.91
N TYR A 501 -4.56 -22.27 -15.91
CA TYR A 501 -5.48 -22.97 -15.01
C TYR A 501 -6.17 -24.18 -15.64
N GLY A 502 -5.73 -24.63 -16.82
CA GLY A 502 -6.31 -25.77 -17.52
C GLY A 502 -7.72 -25.52 -18.07
N LEU A 503 -8.12 -24.26 -18.22
CA LEU A 503 -9.40 -23.87 -18.80
C LEU A 503 -9.29 -23.70 -20.31
N ALA A 504 -10.36 -24.03 -21.03
CA ALA A 504 -10.45 -23.80 -22.47
C ALA A 504 -10.42 -22.29 -22.78
N PRO A 505 -9.63 -21.82 -23.76
CA PRO A 505 -9.62 -20.41 -24.15
C PRO A 505 -10.98 -20.01 -24.72
N VAL A 506 -11.36 -18.74 -24.57
CA VAL A 506 -12.53 -18.21 -25.29
C VAL A 506 -12.17 -18.01 -26.76
N THR A 507 -13.11 -18.30 -27.65
CA THR A 507 -12.87 -18.34 -29.10
C THR A 507 -13.66 -17.27 -29.86
N LYS A 508 -14.66 -16.66 -29.22
CA LYS A 508 -15.50 -15.61 -29.79
C LYS A 508 -15.96 -14.66 -28.68
N PHE A 509 -16.16 -13.38 -29.00
CA PHE A 509 -16.65 -12.38 -28.03
C PHE A 509 -18.05 -12.70 -27.48
N SER A 510 -18.85 -13.50 -28.20
CA SER A 510 -20.14 -13.99 -27.69
C SER A 510 -19.99 -14.96 -26.51
N ASP A 511 -18.80 -15.51 -26.25
CA ASP A 511 -18.57 -16.39 -25.09
C ASP A 511 -18.69 -15.63 -23.76
N PHE A 512 -18.59 -14.29 -23.77
CA PHE A 512 -18.96 -13.42 -22.65
C PHE A 512 -20.49 -13.30 -22.56
N ASN A 513 -21.12 -14.36 -22.06
CA ASN A 513 -22.57 -14.57 -22.10
C ASN A 513 -23.38 -13.61 -21.20
N TYR A 514 -22.75 -13.06 -20.16
CA TYR A 514 -23.44 -12.33 -19.09
C TYR A 514 -23.45 -10.81 -19.27
N VAL A 515 -22.83 -10.31 -20.34
CA VAL A 515 -22.80 -8.89 -20.70
C VAL A 515 -23.68 -8.62 -21.92
N THR A 516 -24.08 -7.36 -22.09
CA THR A 516 -24.93 -6.94 -23.22
C THR A 516 -24.16 -6.94 -24.54
N ASP A 517 -24.88 -6.95 -25.67
CA ASP A 517 -24.27 -6.85 -27.00
C ASP A 517 -23.47 -5.56 -27.19
N SER A 518 -23.90 -4.47 -26.56
CA SER A 518 -23.17 -3.19 -26.54
C SER A 518 -21.78 -3.35 -25.91
N ILE A 519 -21.71 -4.04 -24.77
CA ILE A 519 -20.45 -4.28 -24.06
C ILE A 519 -19.56 -5.25 -24.85
N ARG A 520 -20.12 -6.30 -25.45
CA ARG A 520 -19.39 -7.18 -26.36
C ARG A 520 -18.82 -6.42 -27.56
N GLY A 521 -19.62 -5.54 -28.16
CA GLY A 521 -19.19 -4.66 -29.25
C GLY A 521 -18.05 -3.74 -28.83
N ASN A 522 -18.17 -3.06 -27.68
CA ASN A 522 -17.11 -2.21 -27.12
C ASN A 522 -15.83 -3.01 -26.85
N LEU A 523 -15.93 -4.20 -26.27
CA LEU A 523 -14.79 -5.08 -26.00
C LEU A 523 -14.08 -5.46 -27.31
N SER A 524 -14.85 -5.88 -28.31
CA SER A 524 -14.36 -6.26 -29.64
C SER A 524 -13.64 -5.10 -30.33
N GLU A 525 -14.24 -3.90 -30.30
CA GLU A 525 -13.67 -2.69 -30.88
C GLU A 525 -12.36 -2.30 -30.18
N LEU A 526 -12.37 -2.23 -28.84
CA LEU A 526 -11.23 -1.78 -28.06
C LEU A 526 -10.02 -2.69 -28.29
N TYR A 527 -10.20 -4.02 -28.28
CA TYR A 527 -9.12 -4.98 -28.51
C TYR A 527 -8.94 -5.35 -29.99
N LYS A 528 -9.49 -4.57 -30.93
CA LYS A 528 -9.31 -4.77 -32.38
C LYS A 528 -9.64 -6.19 -32.86
N ASN A 529 -10.68 -6.79 -32.29
CA ASN A 529 -11.12 -8.17 -32.50
C ASN A 529 -10.10 -9.26 -32.08
N ASP A 530 -9.08 -8.93 -31.30
CA ASP A 530 -8.08 -9.89 -30.81
C ASP A 530 -8.41 -10.36 -29.37
N LEU A 531 -8.95 -11.57 -29.27
CA LEU A 531 -9.25 -12.21 -27.98
C LEU A 531 -8.01 -12.58 -27.17
N ASN A 532 -6.85 -12.73 -27.81
CA ASN A 532 -5.60 -13.09 -27.15
C ASN A 532 -4.82 -11.86 -26.66
N ASN A 533 -5.43 -10.68 -26.71
CA ASN A 533 -4.84 -9.45 -26.18
C ASN A 533 -5.65 -8.86 -25.00
N ILE A 534 -6.75 -9.51 -24.59
CA ILE A 534 -7.60 -9.04 -23.48
C ILE A 534 -6.82 -9.06 -22.17
N ASP A 535 -6.80 -7.94 -21.43
CA ASP A 535 -6.25 -7.90 -20.07
C ASP A 535 -7.01 -8.87 -19.15
N ILE A 536 -6.31 -9.68 -18.37
CA ILE A 536 -6.91 -10.69 -17.48
C ILE A 536 -8.01 -10.12 -16.57
N TRP A 537 -7.82 -8.92 -16.03
CA TRP A 537 -8.82 -8.28 -15.16
C TRP A 537 -10.12 -8.00 -15.92
N ILE A 538 -10.01 -7.48 -17.15
CA ILE A 538 -11.16 -7.20 -18.03
C ILE A 538 -11.85 -8.49 -18.46
N GLY A 539 -11.08 -9.51 -18.89
CA GLY A 539 -11.66 -10.78 -19.29
C GLY A 539 -12.41 -11.45 -18.13
N GLY A 540 -11.77 -11.57 -16.96
CA GLY A 540 -12.37 -12.24 -15.82
C GLY A 540 -13.56 -11.49 -15.20
N ILE A 541 -13.59 -10.15 -15.19
CA ILE A 541 -14.76 -9.42 -14.69
C ILE A 541 -15.96 -9.57 -15.65
N LEU A 542 -15.73 -9.63 -16.96
CA LEU A 542 -16.80 -9.83 -17.97
C LEU A 542 -17.33 -11.28 -18.01
N GLU A 543 -16.66 -12.24 -17.36
CA GLU A 543 -17.20 -13.59 -17.13
C GLU A 543 -18.20 -13.66 -15.96
N THR A 544 -18.30 -12.62 -15.14
CA THR A 544 -19.09 -12.60 -13.91
C THR A 544 -20.58 -12.82 -14.18
N ASP A 545 -21.22 -13.67 -13.36
CA ASP A 545 -22.65 -14.00 -13.49
C ASP A 545 -23.50 -13.66 -12.25
N ASP A 546 -23.54 -14.55 -11.27
CA ASP A 546 -24.11 -14.38 -9.93
C ASP A 546 -23.03 -14.61 -8.84
N ARG A 547 -21.80 -14.85 -9.30
CA ARG A 547 -20.55 -15.07 -8.55
C ARG A 547 -19.35 -14.80 -9.48
N PRO A 548 -18.09 -14.94 -9.03
CA PRO A 548 -16.94 -14.83 -9.93
C PRO A 548 -17.05 -15.80 -11.12
N GLY A 549 -16.65 -15.30 -12.30
CA GLY A 549 -16.50 -16.09 -13.51
C GLY A 549 -15.57 -17.30 -13.33
N GLU A 550 -15.57 -18.21 -14.31
CA GLU A 550 -14.85 -19.49 -14.21
C GLU A 550 -13.35 -19.30 -13.90
N LEU A 551 -12.68 -18.36 -14.58
CA LEU A 551 -11.26 -18.10 -14.35
C LEU A 551 -10.98 -17.58 -12.94
N PHE A 552 -11.68 -16.53 -12.52
CA PHE A 552 -11.47 -15.94 -11.19
C PHE A 552 -11.82 -16.92 -10.07
N ARG A 553 -12.87 -17.72 -10.24
CA ARG A 553 -13.22 -18.76 -9.29
C ARG A 553 -12.10 -19.79 -9.13
N LYS A 554 -11.52 -20.27 -10.24
CA LYS A 554 -10.38 -21.20 -10.19
C LYS A 554 -9.15 -20.59 -9.53
N ILE A 555 -8.80 -19.34 -9.86
CA ILE A 555 -7.69 -18.61 -9.24
C ILE A 555 -7.86 -18.50 -7.73
N ILE A 556 -9.04 -18.07 -7.29
CA ILE A 556 -9.30 -17.83 -5.87
C ILE A 556 -9.31 -19.14 -5.08
N MET A 557 -10.02 -20.17 -5.58
CA MET A 557 -10.11 -21.46 -4.90
C MET A 557 -8.74 -22.15 -4.77
N ASP A 558 -7.91 -22.09 -5.82
CA ASP A 558 -6.53 -22.58 -5.79
C ASP A 558 -5.70 -21.86 -4.72
N GLN A 559 -5.78 -20.53 -4.64
CA GLN A 559 -4.99 -19.76 -3.67
C GLN A 559 -5.36 -20.11 -2.23
N PHE A 560 -6.66 -20.12 -1.88
CA PHE A 560 -7.08 -20.45 -0.52
C PHE A 560 -6.78 -21.91 -0.15
N GLU A 561 -6.87 -22.83 -1.11
CA GLU A 561 -6.45 -24.22 -0.89
C GLU A 561 -4.95 -24.33 -0.60
N ARG A 562 -4.10 -23.61 -1.35
CA ARG A 562 -2.65 -23.60 -1.12
C ARG A 562 -2.27 -22.95 0.21
N ILE A 563 -2.89 -21.82 0.58
CA ILE A 563 -2.68 -21.18 1.88
C ILE A 563 -3.01 -22.16 3.00
N ARG A 564 -4.20 -22.79 2.95
CA ARG A 564 -4.63 -23.74 3.98
C ARG A 564 -3.73 -24.97 4.09
N ASN A 565 -3.40 -25.58 2.95
CA ASN A 565 -2.67 -26.85 2.94
C ASN A 565 -1.17 -26.65 3.20
N GLY A 566 -0.61 -25.49 2.83
CA GLY A 566 0.79 -25.13 3.05
C GLY A 566 1.08 -24.43 4.38
N ASP A 567 0.07 -24.22 5.23
CA ASP A 567 0.24 -23.60 6.56
C ASP A 567 0.41 -24.66 7.66
N ARG A 568 1.61 -24.73 8.25
CA ARG A 568 1.91 -25.61 9.38
C ARG A 568 1.12 -25.23 10.63
N PHE A 569 0.74 -23.97 10.76
CA PHE A 569 -0.02 -23.43 11.89
C PHE A 569 -1.53 -23.39 11.64
N TRP A 570 -2.02 -23.99 10.55
CA TRP A 570 -3.45 -24.15 10.30
C TRP A 570 -4.14 -24.84 11.47
N TYR A 571 -5.26 -24.31 11.95
CA TYR A 571 -5.90 -24.76 13.20
C TYR A 571 -6.30 -26.25 13.21
N LYS A 572 -6.54 -26.85 12.04
CA LYS A 572 -6.85 -28.29 11.92
C LYS A 572 -5.63 -29.21 11.85
N ASN A 573 -4.41 -28.66 11.77
CA ASN A 573 -3.20 -29.46 11.76
C ASN A 573 -2.87 -29.93 13.18
N THR A 574 -3.31 -31.13 13.56
CA THR A 574 -3.09 -31.66 14.92
C THR A 574 -1.61 -31.91 15.26
N ASN A 575 -0.73 -31.99 14.26
CA ASN A 575 0.71 -32.24 14.47
C ASN A 575 1.45 -31.04 15.08
N ASN A 576 0.89 -29.82 15.00
CA ASN A 576 1.47 -28.64 15.63
C ASN A 576 1.15 -28.53 17.13
N GLY A 577 0.22 -29.35 17.64
CA GLY A 577 -0.16 -29.36 19.06
C GLY A 577 -0.96 -28.16 19.56
N LEU A 578 -1.30 -27.18 18.70
CA LEU A 578 -2.01 -25.95 19.09
C LEU A 578 -3.39 -26.25 19.68
N PHE A 579 -4.12 -27.19 19.05
CA PHE A 579 -5.48 -27.57 19.40
C PHE A 579 -5.65 -29.09 19.43
N THR A 580 -6.44 -29.56 20.39
CA THR A 580 -6.95 -30.93 20.45
C THR A 580 -8.12 -31.11 19.48
N THR A 581 -8.45 -32.35 19.13
CA THR A 581 -9.61 -32.65 18.27
C THR A 581 -10.93 -32.11 18.84
N LYS A 582 -11.08 -32.08 20.18
CA LYS A 582 -12.27 -31.51 20.85
C LYS A 582 -12.32 -29.98 20.75
N GLU A 583 -11.17 -29.30 20.81
CA GLU A 583 -11.08 -27.86 20.58
C GLU A 583 -11.38 -27.54 19.11
N ILE A 584 -10.84 -28.31 18.17
CA ILE A 584 -11.14 -28.16 16.73
C ILE A 584 -12.64 -28.35 16.48
N GLY A 585 -13.27 -29.37 17.06
CA GLY A 585 -14.72 -29.59 16.91
C GLY A 585 -15.55 -28.38 17.34
N ARG A 586 -15.20 -27.75 18.48
CA ARG A 586 -15.87 -26.53 18.97
C ARG A 586 -15.55 -25.31 18.10
N LEU A 587 -14.31 -25.15 17.66
CA LEU A 587 -13.89 -24.10 16.73
C LEU A 587 -14.71 -24.15 15.42
N GLU A 588 -14.97 -25.35 14.91
CA GLU A 588 -15.73 -25.55 13.67
C GLU A 588 -17.22 -25.26 13.78
N GLU A 589 -17.73 -25.05 15.00
CA GLU A 589 -19.11 -24.61 15.25
C GLU A 589 -19.23 -23.08 15.40
N ILE A 590 -18.11 -22.34 15.44
CA ILE A 590 -18.11 -20.88 15.55
C ILE A 590 -18.43 -20.24 14.20
N THR A 591 -19.26 -19.22 14.23
CA THR A 591 -19.61 -18.36 13.10
C THR A 591 -19.23 -16.92 13.43
N PHE A 592 -19.22 -16.05 12.43
CA PHE A 592 -18.98 -14.62 12.67
C PHE A 592 -20.07 -14.00 13.55
N TYR A 593 -21.30 -14.52 13.51
CA TYR A 593 -22.37 -14.12 14.41
C TYR A 593 -21.99 -14.30 15.90
N ASP A 594 -21.38 -15.43 16.27
CA ASP A 594 -21.03 -15.68 17.67
C ASP A 594 -19.94 -14.75 18.20
N VAL A 595 -18.98 -14.41 17.33
CA VAL A 595 -17.95 -13.40 17.63
C VAL A 595 -18.64 -12.07 17.93
N LEU A 596 -19.52 -11.61 17.04
CA LEU A 596 -20.26 -10.36 17.21
C LEU A 596 -21.09 -10.36 18.50
N MET A 597 -21.87 -11.42 18.75
CA MET A 597 -22.71 -11.52 19.95
C MET A 597 -21.93 -11.58 21.26
N SER A 598 -20.65 -11.98 21.22
CA SER A 598 -19.78 -12.03 22.40
C SER A 598 -19.14 -10.68 22.75
N ILE A 599 -18.92 -9.81 21.76
CA ILE A 599 -18.16 -8.55 21.94
C ILE A 599 -19.00 -7.26 21.82
N THR A 600 -20.23 -7.38 21.36
CA THR A 600 -21.18 -6.27 21.18
C THR A 600 -22.32 -6.35 22.18
N ASP A 601 -23.14 -5.29 22.27
CA ASP A 601 -24.31 -5.27 23.14
C ASP A 601 -25.60 -5.73 22.43
N LEU A 602 -25.49 -6.21 21.19
CA LEU A 602 -26.59 -6.65 20.32
C LEU A 602 -27.52 -7.67 20.99
N ALA A 603 -28.81 -7.61 20.64
CA ALA A 603 -29.79 -8.65 20.91
C ALA A 603 -29.81 -9.70 19.78
N GLU A 604 -30.34 -10.89 20.06
CA GLU A 604 -30.28 -12.04 19.12
C GLU A 604 -30.88 -11.75 17.74
N ASN A 605 -31.92 -10.91 17.67
CA ASN A 605 -32.60 -10.55 16.43
C ASN A 605 -32.17 -9.19 15.87
N ASP A 606 -31.19 -8.52 16.49
CA ASP A 606 -30.64 -7.29 15.91
C ASP A 606 -29.88 -7.62 14.62
N ILE A 607 -29.07 -8.68 14.58
CA ILE A 607 -28.31 -9.05 13.37
C ILE A 607 -28.68 -10.45 12.87
N PRO A 608 -28.69 -10.70 11.54
CA PRO A 608 -28.95 -12.03 11.01
C PRO A 608 -27.93 -13.08 11.49
N LYS A 609 -28.38 -14.32 11.73
CA LYS A 609 -27.51 -15.46 12.12
C LYS A 609 -26.41 -15.76 11.11
N ASN A 610 -26.66 -15.52 9.82
CA ASN A 610 -25.62 -15.47 8.79
C ASN A 610 -25.41 -13.99 8.39
N PRO A 611 -24.48 -13.28 9.03
CA PRO A 611 -24.26 -11.85 8.79
C PRO A 611 -23.63 -11.55 7.42
N PHE A 612 -23.22 -12.56 6.64
CA PHE A 612 -22.66 -12.37 5.29
C PHE A 612 -23.71 -12.32 4.18
N ASN A 613 -24.97 -12.64 4.48
CA ASN A 613 -26.08 -12.48 3.55
C ASN A 613 -27.21 -11.70 4.18
N VAL A 614 -28.02 -11.09 3.32
CA VAL A 614 -29.30 -10.53 3.74
C VAL A 614 -30.21 -11.65 4.30
N PRO A 615 -31.06 -11.34 5.31
CA PRO A 615 -31.93 -12.33 5.93
C PRO A 615 -32.84 -13.05 4.91
N ARG A 616 -33.06 -14.36 5.12
CA ARG A 616 -33.82 -15.23 4.20
C ARG A 616 -35.24 -15.48 4.68
N SER A 617 -35.50 -15.21 5.94
CA SER A 617 -36.81 -15.26 6.59
C SER A 617 -37.09 -13.97 7.33
N GLN A 618 -38.38 -13.63 7.49
CA GLN A 618 -38.82 -12.51 8.33
C GLN A 618 -38.32 -12.66 9.77
N ASN A 619 -38.20 -13.91 10.26
CA ASN A 619 -37.78 -14.21 11.63
C ASN A 619 -36.26 -14.07 11.85
N ASP A 620 -35.49 -13.86 10.79
CA ASP A 620 -34.03 -13.69 10.88
C ASP A 620 -33.64 -12.25 11.27
N ILE A 621 -34.61 -11.36 11.46
CA ILE A 621 -34.39 -9.96 11.80
C ILE A 621 -35.48 -9.47 12.75
N HIS A 622 -35.19 -8.40 13.50
CA HIS A 622 -36.13 -7.83 14.46
C HIS A 622 -37.44 -7.38 13.78
N GLU A 623 -38.59 -7.69 14.39
CA GLU A 623 -39.93 -7.40 13.83
C GLU A 623 -40.13 -5.93 13.46
N LYS A 624 -39.62 -5.00 14.27
CA LYS A 624 -39.66 -3.55 14.01
C LYS A 624 -38.97 -3.15 12.70
N CYS A 625 -37.91 -3.86 12.30
CA CYS A 625 -37.25 -3.60 11.03
C CYS A 625 -38.19 -3.87 9.83
N VAL A 626 -39.14 -4.78 10.00
CA VAL A 626 -40.14 -5.12 8.98
C VAL A 626 -41.35 -4.21 9.08
N SER A 627 -41.88 -3.97 10.28
CA SER A 627 -43.06 -3.11 10.46
C SER A 627 -42.80 -1.65 10.10
N GLN A 628 -41.57 -1.15 10.29
CA GLN A 628 -41.15 0.18 9.85
C GLN A 628 -40.69 0.24 8.38
N SER A 629 -40.75 -0.87 7.64
CA SER A 629 -40.26 -0.97 6.25
C SER A 629 -38.77 -0.62 6.07
N THR A 630 -37.97 -0.64 7.14
CA THR A 630 -36.50 -0.56 7.08
C THR A 630 -35.94 -1.66 6.20
N VAL A 631 -36.51 -2.85 6.33
CA VAL A 631 -36.17 -4.05 5.56
C VAL A 631 -37.44 -4.54 4.88
N THR A 632 -37.39 -4.76 3.57
CA THR A 632 -38.55 -5.16 2.77
C THR A 632 -38.35 -6.53 2.13
N LYS A 633 -39.45 -7.25 1.91
CA LYS A 633 -39.46 -8.53 1.21
C LYS A 633 -39.10 -8.35 -0.26
N GLN A 634 -38.16 -9.16 -0.73
CA GLN A 634 -37.60 -9.13 -2.07
C GLN A 634 -37.28 -10.56 -2.55
N GLU A 635 -36.81 -10.72 -3.78
CA GLU A 635 -36.37 -11.99 -4.33
C GLU A 635 -34.84 -12.03 -4.48
N CYS A 636 -34.19 -13.10 -4.00
CA CYS A 636 -32.83 -13.45 -4.40
C CYS A 636 -32.76 -14.84 -5.01
N THR A 637 -31.66 -15.11 -5.68
CA THR A 637 -31.34 -16.37 -6.33
C THR A 637 -30.33 -17.16 -5.49
N THR A 638 -30.43 -18.48 -5.45
CA THR A 638 -29.41 -19.33 -4.83
C THR A 638 -28.22 -19.53 -5.79
N ILE A 639 -26.98 -19.38 -5.28
CA ILE A 639 -25.75 -19.38 -6.10
C ILE A 639 -25.57 -20.65 -6.97
N LYS A 640 -26.08 -21.80 -6.55
CA LYS A 640 -25.93 -23.07 -7.30
C LYS A 640 -27.17 -23.50 -8.06
N THR A 641 -28.33 -23.49 -7.40
CA THR A 641 -29.56 -24.04 -7.99
C THR A 641 -30.32 -23.02 -8.82
N ARG A 642 -29.90 -21.74 -8.79
CA ARG A 642 -30.57 -20.62 -9.45
C ARG A 642 -32.07 -20.52 -9.14
N VAL A 643 -32.45 -21.02 -7.96
CA VAL A 643 -33.84 -21.01 -7.47
C VAL A 643 -34.10 -19.66 -6.80
N LYS A 644 -35.20 -19.02 -7.19
CA LYS A 644 -35.69 -17.82 -6.53
C LYS A 644 -36.16 -18.15 -5.12
N ARG A 645 -35.70 -17.37 -4.15
CA ARG A 645 -36.01 -17.47 -2.73
C ARG A 645 -36.33 -16.09 -2.19
N GLU A 646 -37.11 -16.08 -1.14
CA GLU A 646 -37.39 -14.88 -0.36
C GLU A 646 -36.12 -14.34 0.30
N CYS A 647 -36.02 -13.03 0.30
CA CYS A 647 -34.97 -12.26 0.96
C CYS A 647 -35.58 -11.02 1.60
N TRP A 648 -34.92 -10.52 2.63
CA TRP A 648 -35.33 -9.34 3.36
C TRP A 648 -34.14 -8.39 3.42
N TYR A 649 -34.19 -7.27 2.70
CA TYR A 649 -33.10 -6.30 2.71
C TYR A 649 -33.58 -4.85 2.64
N ALA A 650 -32.70 -3.94 3.04
CA ALA A 650 -32.93 -2.51 2.98
C ALA A 650 -32.81 -1.97 1.55
N GLN A 651 -33.56 -0.94 1.20
CA GLN A 651 -33.49 -0.33 -0.13
C GLN A 651 -32.03 0.02 -0.50
N PRO A 652 -31.57 -0.31 -1.71
CA PRO A 652 -30.18 -0.07 -2.08
C PRO A 652 -29.85 1.42 -2.02
N VAL A 653 -28.58 1.70 -1.74
CA VAL A 653 -28.04 3.06 -1.85
C VAL A 653 -27.88 3.35 -3.34
N ASN A 654 -28.54 4.40 -3.83
CA ASN A 654 -28.46 4.85 -5.22
C ASN A 654 -28.17 6.36 -5.30
N SER A 655 -27.98 6.87 -6.51
CA SER A 655 -27.56 8.26 -6.78
C SER A 655 -28.50 9.35 -6.25
N SER A 656 -29.78 9.04 -6.00
CA SER A 656 -30.75 10.00 -5.44
C SER A 656 -30.74 10.05 -3.92
N SER A 657 -30.15 9.04 -3.27
CA SER A 657 -30.23 8.82 -1.82
C SER A 657 -28.92 9.14 -1.10
N ILE A 658 -27.97 9.80 -1.77
CA ILE A 658 -26.61 9.96 -1.27
C ILE A 658 -25.99 11.28 -1.72
N GLU A 659 -25.06 11.78 -0.93
CA GLU A 659 -24.24 12.95 -1.29
C GLU A 659 -23.30 12.68 -2.47
N ASN A 660 -22.88 13.76 -3.13
CA ASN A 660 -21.89 13.72 -4.20
C ASN A 660 -20.47 13.54 -3.65
N CYS A 661 -19.63 12.84 -4.40
CA CYS A 661 -18.20 12.79 -4.11
C CYS A 661 -17.55 14.18 -4.26
N THR A 662 -16.59 14.50 -3.40
CA THR A 662 -15.74 15.68 -3.58
C THR A 662 -15.02 15.60 -4.93
N ALA A 663 -15.11 16.69 -5.69
CA ALA A 663 -14.52 16.79 -7.01
C ALA A 663 -13.00 16.49 -6.99
N PRO A 664 -12.47 15.88 -8.06
CA PRO A 664 -11.04 15.66 -8.18
C PRO A 664 -10.30 17.01 -8.22
N GLY A 665 -9.15 17.07 -7.58
CA GLY A 665 -8.24 18.22 -7.59
C GLY A 665 -6.78 17.76 -7.58
N THR A 666 -5.85 18.72 -7.60
CA THR A 666 -4.42 18.45 -7.68
C THR A 666 -3.63 19.09 -6.56
N TYR A 667 -2.51 18.46 -6.20
CA TYR A 667 -1.56 18.97 -5.22
C TYR A 667 -0.40 19.65 -5.94
N ASP A 668 -0.19 20.93 -5.66
CA ASP A 668 1.04 21.65 -5.98
C ASP A 668 1.88 21.75 -4.71
N TYR A 669 2.95 20.95 -4.65
CA TYR A 669 3.84 20.88 -3.49
C TYR A 669 4.73 22.12 -3.32
N PHE A 670 4.79 22.99 -4.32
CA PHE A 670 5.61 24.20 -4.32
C PHE A 670 4.79 25.49 -4.29
N ALA A 671 3.46 25.38 -4.24
CA ALA A 671 2.57 26.53 -4.08
C ALA A 671 2.94 27.34 -2.83
N ASP A 672 2.84 28.67 -2.95
CA ASP A 672 3.23 29.67 -1.94
C ASP A 672 4.68 29.59 -1.45
N SER A 673 5.55 28.84 -2.14
CA SER A 673 6.98 28.72 -1.84
C SER A 673 7.88 29.39 -2.89
N ASP A 674 7.30 29.91 -3.97
CA ASP A 674 8.01 30.56 -5.08
C ASP A 674 8.78 31.81 -4.64
N VAL A 675 8.14 32.72 -3.92
CA VAL A 675 8.76 33.97 -3.45
C VAL A 675 9.85 33.67 -2.43
N SER A 676 9.58 32.79 -1.47
CA SER A 676 10.56 32.43 -0.43
C SER A 676 11.77 31.70 -1.04
N PHE A 677 11.55 30.83 -2.02
CA PHE A 677 12.63 30.19 -2.77
C PHE A 677 13.48 31.21 -3.53
N ILE A 678 12.86 32.12 -4.29
CA ILE A 678 13.59 33.17 -5.02
C ILE A 678 14.42 34.03 -4.04
N LEU A 679 13.81 34.50 -2.96
CA LEU A 679 14.51 35.29 -1.93
C LEU A 679 15.66 34.51 -1.27
N THR A 680 15.47 33.22 -1.00
CA THR A 680 16.52 32.35 -0.45
C THR A 680 17.73 32.31 -1.37
N PHE A 681 17.53 32.07 -2.67
CA PHE A 681 18.64 31.97 -3.62
C PHE A 681 19.26 33.33 -3.97
N ILE A 682 18.49 34.42 -3.97
CA ILE A 682 19.04 35.79 -4.06
C ILE A 682 19.91 36.09 -2.83
N GLY A 683 19.45 35.73 -1.63
CA GLY A 683 20.20 35.91 -0.39
C GLY A 683 21.52 35.13 -0.41
N LEU A 684 21.48 33.84 -0.77
CA LEU A 684 22.67 33.01 -0.91
C LEU A 684 23.64 33.53 -1.98
N GLY A 685 23.12 34.00 -3.13
CA GLY A 685 23.93 34.55 -4.21
C GLY A 685 24.57 35.91 -3.89
N THR A 686 23.92 36.74 -3.08
CA THR A 686 24.43 38.07 -2.68
C THR A 686 25.34 38.03 -1.45
N PHE A 687 25.31 36.94 -0.67
CA PHE A 687 26.14 36.78 0.52
C PHE A 687 27.66 36.96 0.27
N PRO A 688 28.28 36.36 -0.76
CA PRO A 688 29.69 36.58 -1.07
C PRO A 688 30.00 38.03 -1.46
N LEU A 689 29.09 38.68 -2.21
CA LEU A 689 29.23 40.09 -2.58
C LEU A 689 29.20 40.98 -1.33
N GLY A 690 28.28 40.72 -0.40
CA GLY A 690 28.22 41.40 0.89
C GLY A 690 29.52 41.24 1.68
N LEU A 691 30.10 40.04 1.69
CA LEU A 691 31.36 39.76 2.38
C LEU A 691 32.57 40.45 1.72
N ILE A 692 32.63 40.48 0.38
CA ILE A 692 33.64 41.24 -0.37
C ILE A 692 33.52 42.74 -0.06
N ILE A 693 32.30 43.28 -0.09
CA ILE A 693 32.06 44.70 0.23
C ILE A 693 32.53 45.00 1.66
N LEU A 694 32.20 44.13 2.63
CA LEU A 694 32.64 44.27 4.02
C LEU A 694 34.17 44.25 4.13
N ILE A 695 34.86 43.32 3.46
CA ILE A 695 36.32 43.25 3.43
C ILE A 695 36.91 44.52 2.83
N VAL A 696 36.37 44.98 1.69
CA VAL A 696 36.84 46.21 1.02
C VAL A 696 36.65 47.43 1.91
N ILE A 697 35.53 47.54 2.62
CA ILE A 697 35.28 48.61 3.59
C ILE A 697 36.31 48.55 4.72
N THR A 698 36.54 47.38 5.32
CA THR A 698 37.51 47.21 6.41
C THR A 698 38.94 47.55 5.97
N LEU A 699 39.38 47.07 4.80
CA LEU A 699 40.69 47.39 4.24
C LEU A 699 40.86 48.89 3.94
N ASN A 700 39.82 49.56 3.47
CA ASN A 700 39.85 51.00 3.24
C ASN A 700 39.90 51.81 4.55
N LEU A 701 39.24 51.32 5.61
CA LEU A 701 39.33 51.92 6.95
C LEU A 701 40.74 51.75 7.56
N GLU A 702 41.38 50.60 7.38
CA GLU A 702 42.77 50.36 7.79
C GLU A 702 43.76 51.25 7.02
N ARG A 703 43.65 51.34 5.70
CA ARG A 703 44.50 52.24 4.89
C ARG A 703 44.39 53.70 5.32
N LYS A 704 43.19 54.18 5.70
CA LYS A 704 43.02 55.53 6.25
C LYS A 704 43.74 55.71 7.59
N LYS A 705 43.80 54.67 8.44
CA LYS A 705 44.60 54.71 9.67
C LYS A 705 46.10 54.78 9.37
N ASP A 706 46.59 53.99 8.42
CA ASP A 706 48.00 53.99 8.02
C ASP A 706 48.43 55.31 7.39
N LEU A 707 47.59 55.93 6.55
CA LEU A 707 47.86 57.25 5.95
C LEU A 707 47.93 58.37 7.00
N ASN A 708 47.18 58.24 8.10
CA ASN A 708 47.25 59.18 9.22
C ASN A 708 48.50 58.97 10.10
N GLN A 709 49.21 57.85 9.97
CA GLN A 709 50.51 57.61 10.59
C GLN A 709 51.63 58.00 9.59
N GLY A 710 52.08 59.26 9.65
CA GLY A 710 53.09 59.79 8.71
C GLY A 710 54.43 59.01 8.70
N PRO A 711 55.18 59.03 7.58
CA PRO A 711 56.37 58.19 7.38
C PRO A 711 57.56 58.61 8.26
N ALA A 712 58.20 57.64 8.92
CA ALA A 712 59.48 57.80 9.60
C ALA A 712 60.61 58.09 8.59
N ARG A 713 61.34 59.20 8.78
CA ARG A 713 62.49 59.61 7.92
C ARG A 713 63.69 58.68 8.12
N PRO A 714 64.21 58.00 7.07
CA PRO A 714 65.50 57.31 7.14
C PRO A 714 66.68 58.28 6.89
N ARG A 715 67.79 58.09 7.61
CA ARG A 715 69.04 58.86 7.48
C ARG A 715 69.85 58.42 6.25
N PRO A 716 70.41 59.33 5.44
CA PRO A 716 71.32 58.96 4.34
C PRO A 716 72.74 58.73 4.85
N ALA A 717 73.40 57.68 4.36
CA ALA A 717 74.83 57.44 4.55
C ALA A 717 75.56 57.68 3.20
N ASN A 718 76.54 58.59 3.27
CA ASN A 718 77.74 58.78 2.43
C ASN A 718 78.36 57.45 1.92
N ASP A 719 79.09 57.33 0.80
CA ASP A 719 79.75 58.25 -0.12
C ASP A 719 79.95 57.50 -1.46
N ASP A 720 79.65 58.14 -2.59
CA ASP A 720 80.54 58.23 -3.76
C ASP A 720 79.90 59.21 -4.76
N ALA A 721 80.42 60.43 -4.73
CA ALA A 721 79.88 61.59 -5.42
C ALA A 721 80.17 61.51 -6.93
N ASP A 722 79.32 60.80 -7.66
CA ASP A 722 78.87 61.17 -9.03
C ASP A 722 77.76 60.25 -9.60
N VAL A 723 77.12 59.44 -8.75
CA VAL A 723 76.11 58.44 -9.17
C VAL A 723 74.74 58.80 -8.57
N PRO A 724 73.85 59.49 -9.30
CA PRO A 724 72.55 59.88 -8.77
C PRO A 724 71.70 58.66 -8.38
N VAL A 725 71.18 58.69 -7.15
CA VAL A 725 70.24 57.69 -6.60
C VAL A 725 68.84 58.30 -6.52
N LEU A 726 67.87 57.70 -7.18
CA LEU A 726 66.49 58.14 -7.24
C LEU A 726 65.56 57.09 -6.63
N THR A 727 64.57 57.50 -5.85
CA THR A 727 63.49 56.61 -5.39
C THR A 727 62.36 56.59 -6.43
N ALA A 728 61.93 55.40 -6.83
CA ALA A 728 60.83 55.22 -7.77
C ALA A 728 59.98 54.01 -7.39
N ASN A 729 58.81 53.87 -8.02
CA ASN A 729 58.00 52.66 -7.92
C ASN A 729 58.06 51.92 -9.26
N GLU A 730 58.67 50.73 -9.25
CA GLU A 730 58.71 49.83 -10.40
C GLU A 730 57.36 49.15 -10.56
N TRP A 731 56.78 49.27 -11.75
CA TRP A 731 55.59 48.54 -12.13
C TRP A 731 56.00 47.17 -12.68
N LEU A 732 55.47 46.10 -12.08
CA LEU A 732 55.85 44.72 -12.40
C LEU A 732 54.83 44.00 -13.30
N GLY A 733 53.69 44.64 -13.61
CA GLY A 733 52.57 44.03 -14.33
C GLY A 733 51.24 44.42 -13.69
N PHE A 734 50.13 44.17 -14.38
CA PHE A 734 48.78 44.53 -13.91
C PHE A 734 48.36 43.77 -12.64
N ASN A 735 48.87 42.54 -12.46
CA ASN A 735 48.48 41.66 -11.36
C ASN A 735 49.48 41.66 -10.18
N MET A 736 50.47 42.55 -10.18
CA MET A 736 51.46 42.66 -9.12
C MET A 736 51.49 44.06 -8.54
N LEU A 737 51.66 44.15 -7.21
CA LEU A 737 51.79 45.43 -6.53
C LEU A 737 53.06 46.15 -6.99
N LYS A 738 52.96 47.47 -7.15
CA LYS A 738 54.11 48.33 -7.48
C LYS A 738 55.18 48.17 -6.41
N ARG A 739 56.42 47.95 -6.84
CA ARG A 739 57.55 47.71 -5.95
C ARG A 739 58.37 48.99 -5.81
N PRO A 740 58.52 49.57 -4.61
CA PRO A 740 59.41 50.70 -4.44
C PRO A 740 60.87 50.26 -4.59
N VAL A 741 61.62 50.98 -5.40
CA VAL A 741 63.00 50.69 -5.80
C VAL A 741 63.87 51.95 -5.74
N LEU A 742 65.18 51.73 -5.62
CA LEU A 742 66.22 52.73 -5.73
C LEU A 742 66.90 52.57 -7.09
N ILE A 743 66.91 53.62 -7.90
CA ILE A 743 67.54 53.65 -9.22
C ILE A 743 68.87 54.37 -9.10
N ILE A 744 69.96 53.70 -9.49
CA ILE A 744 71.33 54.18 -9.39
C ILE A 744 71.89 54.30 -10.80
N LEU A 745 72.27 55.52 -11.21
CA LEU A 745 72.69 55.83 -12.59
C LEU A 745 74.21 55.96 -12.70
N ASN A 746 74.91 54.93 -13.18
CA ASN A 746 76.37 54.98 -13.36
C ASN A 746 76.73 55.39 -14.80
N ARG A 747 77.05 56.68 -14.98
CA ARG A 747 77.34 57.27 -16.30
C ARG A 747 78.64 56.75 -16.92
N LYS A 748 79.70 56.51 -16.13
CA LYS A 748 81.00 56.04 -16.65
C LYS A 748 80.91 54.64 -17.26
N LEU A 749 80.19 53.74 -16.60
CA LEU A 749 79.97 52.37 -17.07
C LEU A 749 78.83 52.25 -18.08
N LYS A 750 78.08 53.34 -18.31
CA LYS A 750 76.82 53.37 -19.08
C LYS A 750 75.80 52.35 -18.58
N HIS A 751 75.64 52.23 -17.25
CA HIS A 751 74.74 51.26 -16.61
C HIS A 751 73.69 51.95 -15.74
N ILE A 752 72.48 51.38 -15.70
CA ILE A 752 71.44 51.75 -14.73
C ILE A 752 71.16 50.54 -13.84
N GLN A 753 71.31 50.70 -12.52
CA GLN A 753 70.98 49.68 -11.55
C GLN A 753 69.67 50.00 -10.84
N VAL A 754 68.78 49.03 -10.74
CA VAL A 754 67.55 49.10 -9.95
C VAL A 754 67.72 48.18 -8.76
N LYS A 755 67.70 48.74 -7.55
CA LYS A 755 67.83 48.01 -6.28
C LYS A 755 66.54 48.08 -5.49
N ASN A 756 66.28 47.11 -4.62
CA ASN A 756 65.14 47.19 -3.70
C ASN A 756 65.44 48.17 -2.53
N LYS A 757 64.43 48.47 -1.69
CA LYS A 757 64.59 49.34 -0.50
C LYS A 757 65.68 48.89 0.48
N LEU A 758 66.08 47.62 0.45
CA LEU A 758 67.13 47.05 1.31
C LEU A 758 68.52 47.10 0.66
N GLY A 759 68.65 47.67 -0.55
CA GLY A 759 69.94 47.84 -1.24
C GLY A 759 70.40 46.63 -2.06
N TYR A 760 69.56 45.61 -2.25
CA TYR A 760 69.88 44.46 -3.11
C TYR A 760 69.59 44.75 -4.58
N LEU A 761 70.50 44.37 -5.47
CA LEU A 761 70.36 44.55 -6.91
C LEU A 761 69.21 43.71 -7.46
N SER A 762 68.21 44.35 -8.03
CA SER A 762 67.05 43.71 -8.66
C SER A 762 67.20 43.61 -10.18
N ARG A 763 67.76 44.65 -10.82
CA ARG A 763 68.05 44.65 -12.26
C ARG A 763 69.24 45.57 -12.57
N ALA A 764 70.04 45.22 -13.56
CA ALA A 764 71.03 46.12 -14.14
C ALA A 764 70.80 46.20 -15.66
N LEU A 765 70.72 47.42 -16.19
CA LEU A 765 70.55 47.70 -17.60
C LEU A 765 71.87 48.23 -18.13
N ASP A 766 72.45 47.53 -19.10
CA ASP A 766 73.75 47.85 -19.71
C ASP A 766 73.55 48.51 -21.08
N PHE A 767 74.09 49.71 -21.26
CA PHE A 767 73.99 50.49 -22.49
C PHE A 767 75.33 50.68 -23.20
N ARG A 768 76.37 49.89 -22.86
CA ARG A 768 77.72 50.04 -23.45
C ARG A 768 77.74 49.88 -24.97
N HIS A 769 76.83 49.12 -25.56
CA HIS A 769 76.79 48.83 -27.01
C HIS A 769 75.51 49.37 -27.68
N SER A 770 74.67 50.09 -26.95
CA SER A 770 73.43 50.67 -27.45
C SER A 770 73.70 52.05 -28.04
N LYS A 771 73.31 52.26 -29.30
CA LYS A 771 73.51 53.55 -30.00
C LYS A 771 72.36 54.54 -29.75
N GLU A 772 71.15 54.05 -29.46
CA GLU A 772 69.96 54.84 -29.16
C GLU A 772 69.17 54.20 -28.00
N LEU A 773 68.48 55.03 -27.21
CA LEU A 773 67.60 54.63 -26.11
C LEU A 773 66.26 55.31 -26.28
N MET A 774 65.17 54.53 -26.32
CA MET A 774 63.82 55.09 -26.30
C MET A 774 63.33 55.22 -24.87
N VAL A 775 62.96 56.45 -24.50
CA VAL A 775 62.37 56.79 -23.21
C VAL A 775 60.95 57.27 -23.45
N PHE A 776 59.97 56.60 -22.86
CA PHE A 776 58.58 57.04 -22.90
C PHE A 776 58.24 57.75 -21.59
N LEU A 777 57.83 59.01 -21.70
CA LEU A 777 57.34 59.85 -20.60
C LEU A 777 55.82 60.00 -20.74
N ILE A 778 55.08 59.50 -19.75
CA ILE A 778 53.64 59.69 -19.69
C ILE A 778 53.38 60.83 -18.69
N TYR A 779 53.12 62.04 -19.22
CA TYR A 779 53.03 63.27 -18.44
C TYR A 779 51.92 63.25 -17.38
N ASP A 780 50.80 62.57 -17.64
CA ASP A 780 49.65 62.54 -16.72
C ASP A 780 49.84 61.60 -15.51
N LEU A 781 50.88 60.76 -15.49
CA LEU A 781 51.06 59.72 -14.46
C LEU A 781 52.48 59.64 -13.85
N GLN A 782 53.40 60.55 -14.22
CA GLN A 782 54.81 60.57 -13.79
C GLN A 782 55.51 59.19 -13.89
N ARG A 783 55.35 58.48 -15.02
CA ARG A 783 56.03 57.19 -15.28
C ARG A 783 57.05 57.32 -16.40
N ILE A 784 58.21 56.68 -16.22
CA ILE A 784 59.30 56.62 -17.19
C ILE A 784 59.52 55.16 -17.57
N PHE A 785 59.47 54.83 -18.86
CA PHE A 785 59.80 53.51 -19.40
C PHE A 785 61.06 53.59 -20.27
N LEU A 786 61.97 52.63 -20.11
CA LEU A 786 63.25 52.54 -20.84
C LEU A 786 63.29 51.25 -21.65
N ASN A 787 63.52 51.31 -22.97
CA ASN A 787 63.69 50.15 -23.84
C ASN A 787 64.97 50.28 -24.70
N SER A 788 65.77 49.23 -24.81
CA SER A 788 67.13 49.24 -25.38
C SER A 788 67.38 48.26 -26.53
N THR A 789 66.34 47.84 -27.26
CA THR A 789 66.47 46.98 -28.46
C THR A 789 66.00 47.70 -29.73
N PRO A 790 66.66 47.49 -30.90
CA PRO A 790 66.21 48.09 -32.16
C PRO A 790 65.02 47.31 -32.72
N ILE A 791 63.87 47.97 -32.86
CA ILE A 791 62.64 47.38 -33.41
C ILE A 791 62.70 47.43 -34.94
N ALA A 792 62.75 46.26 -35.58
CA ALA A 792 62.43 46.14 -37.00
C ALA A 792 60.91 46.26 -37.21
N LYS A 793 60.49 47.34 -37.88
CA LYS A 793 59.16 47.62 -38.47
C LYS A 793 57.91 47.53 -37.55
N ASN A 794 57.20 48.66 -37.51
CA ASN A 794 55.82 48.93 -37.09
C ASN A 794 55.58 49.34 -35.60
N PRO A 795 55.31 50.63 -35.29
CA PRO A 795 55.12 51.13 -33.91
C PRO A 795 53.68 51.01 -33.36
N ARG A 796 52.85 50.10 -33.87
CA ARG A 796 51.42 50.01 -33.47
C ARG A 796 51.08 48.89 -32.49
N THR A 797 52.02 48.07 -32.04
CA THR A 797 51.73 46.84 -31.29
C THR A 797 52.39 46.75 -29.91
N ILE A 798 52.48 47.86 -29.18
CA ILE A 798 52.94 47.86 -27.76
C ILE A 798 51.92 48.52 -26.81
N PHE A 799 50.83 49.11 -27.32
CA PHE A 799 49.79 49.78 -26.51
C PHE A 799 48.39 49.16 -26.65
N GLU A 800 48.29 47.88 -26.99
CA GLU A 800 47.03 47.13 -26.93
C GLU A 800 47.27 45.78 -26.24
N ASN A 801 47.21 45.81 -24.90
CA ASN A 801 46.58 44.83 -24.00
C ASN A 801 46.88 45.17 -22.54
#